data_AF-A0A0E0BRE9-F1
#
_entry.id   AF-A0A0E0BRE9-F1
#
_cell.length_a   1.000
_cell.length_b   1.000
_cell.length_c   1.000
_cell.angle_alpha   90.00
_cell.angle_beta   90.00
_cell.angle_gamma   90.00
#
_symmetry.space_group_name_H-M   'P 1'
#
loop_
_entity.id
_entity.type
_entity.pdbx_description
1 polymer ?
#
loop_
_entity_poly.entity_id
_entity_poly.type
_entity_poly.pdbx_seq_one_letter_code
_entity_poly.pdbx_strand_id
1 'polypeptide(L)'
;MCAEPYGPKVCVFAGCRQLPGSGQPRNRSRPARDETAANHPTPTHTAPPMEAAGSRRRPTLRLLCPKKSLVSPPSPSLRWLLGSPRFLPPLTVAAALRSLPDDASSPDLQREAEELRGLLVRGFDIVGAVHVGSADAGGALELARAVRERLYGERASHGMVGGCVELGSGEIRFVVSEGDGVEAVEVTEVVWEDDPGRLLWEKGCLLRCELPLKLPLYVRSDDTSGIEARFYSLIESTASKLRDPHVSYLIEGPRTTPGESHYSIILHGNDLNSVPHLSRNGSTEEYDANIVSCSKFFPAKRSLSLTRENADAIQITILSNQSFNSSKASTPAVEYFPAPALASLRAINLKLDILCYTSVDFPVAAAVSELVIPGLADQLSIMKKAIVSELTTQQPQLSPYHFVPPGLLIPVTTIYDTRYGEIEEKQSSSLLRDVHREIPSSGVSGGIISLIDGSYEYYHYLHDGIDDNGWGCAYRSLQTIMSWYRLQQYSSINVPSHREIQQVLVEIGDKDPSFIGSREWIGAIELSFVLDKLLGVSCKVINVRSGDELPEKCRELAIHFETQGTPVMIGGGVLAYTLLGVDYNEASGDCAFLILDPHYTGADDLKKIVNGGWCGWKKSIDSKGRSFFLKDKFYNLLLPQRPNMV
;
A
#
# COMPACT_ATOMS: atom_id res chain seq x y z
N MET A 1 39.00 -15.42 3.33
CA MET A 1 38.45 -14.38 4.22
C MET A 1 37.92 -13.27 3.33
N CYS A 2 36.67 -13.39 2.90
CA CYS A 2 35.96 -12.37 2.13
C CYS A 2 34.61 -12.19 2.84
N ALA A 3 34.37 -11.00 3.36
CA ALA A 3 33.13 -10.61 4.00
C ALA A 3 32.16 -10.13 2.91
N GLU A 4 30.98 -10.72 2.85
CA GLU A 4 29.86 -10.28 2.03
C GLU A 4 29.19 -9.04 2.66
N PRO A 5 28.69 -8.08 1.85
CA PRO A 5 27.99 -6.91 2.37
C PRO A 5 26.53 -7.24 2.69
N TYR A 6 26.11 -6.89 3.91
CA TYR A 6 24.75 -7.01 4.43
C TYR A 6 23.83 -5.95 3.82
N GLY A 7 22.79 -6.37 3.09
CA GLY A 7 21.64 -5.54 2.75
C GLY A 7 20.57 -5.52 3.86
N PRO A 8 19.61 -4.57 3.83
CA PRO A 8 18.51 -4.52 4.79
C PRO A 8 17.61 -5.75 4.62
N LYS A 9 17.40 -6.50 5.70
CA LYS A 9 16.48 -7.63 5.74
C LYS A 9 15.06 -7.11 5.90
N VAL A 10 14.28 -7.15 4.83
CA VAL A 10 12.82 -7.29 4.96
C VAL A 10 12.57 -8.65 5.62
N CYS A 11 11.93 -8.68 6.79
CA CYS A 11 11.61 -9.92 7.49
C CYS A 11 10.55 -10.72 6.71
N VAL A 12 11.01 -11.48 5.72
CA VAL A 12 10.24 -12.56 5.10
C VAL A 12 10.59 -13.84 5.87
N PHE A 13 9.66 -14.32 6.70
CA PHE A 13 9.87 -15.48 7.56
C PHE A 13 10.08 -16.77 6.73
N ALA A 14 11.26 -17.38 6.84
CA ALA A 14 11.58 -18.69 6.29
C ALA A 14 11.50 -19.76 7.41
N GLY A 15 10.63 -20.75 7.24
CA GLY A 15 10.46 -21.89 8.16
C GLY A 15 11.21 -23.15 7.69
N CYS A 16 11.92 -23.79 8.61
CA CYS A 16 12.82 -24.91 8.37
C CYS A 16 12.16 -26.29 8.56
N ARG A 17 12.43 -27.20 7.61
CA ARG A 17 12.44 -28.69 7.60
C ARG A 17 11.62 -29.50 8.63
N GLN A 18 10.74 -30.36 8.11
CA GLN A 18 10.22 -31.57 8.78
C GLN A 18 10.77 -32.86 8.15
N LEU A 19 11.09 -33.84 8.99
CA LEU A 19 11.35 -35.26 8.65
C LEU A 19 10.19 -36.14 9.17
N PRO A 20 10.02 -37.39 8.66
CA PRO A 20 8.70 -37.98 8.41
C PRO A 20 8.28 -39.09 9.39
N GLY A 21 6.96 -39.36 9.44
CA GLY A 21 6.37 -40.61 9.94
C GLY A 21 4.91 -40.70 9.46
N SER A 22 4.56 -41.50 8.44
CA SER A 22 4.28 -42.94 8.45
C SER A 22 2.90 -43.31 9.04
N GLY A 23 2.03 -43.91 8.22
CA GLY A 23 0.99 -44.84 8.70
C GLY A 23 -0.42 -44.67 8.14
N GLN A 24 -0.68 -45.20 6.94
CA GLN A 24 -2.02 -45.67 6.51
C GLN A 24 -2.40 -46.96 7.28
N PRO A 25 -3.70 -47.30 7.48
CA PRO A 25 -4.36 -48.18 6.50
C PRO A 25 -5.90 -48.04 6.31
N ARG A 26 -6.29 -48.16 5.03
CA ARG A 26 -7.33 -49.03 4.40
C ARG A 26 -8.73 -49.23 5.02
N ASN A 27 -9.73 -48.76 4.26
CA ASN A 27 -10.92 -49.43 3.68
C ASN A 27 -11.45 -50.75 4.28
N ARG A 28 -12.78 -50.76 4.53
CA ARG A 28 -13.76 -51.85 4.21
C ARG A 28 -15.19 -51.36 4.57
N SER A 29 -16.06 -51.09 3.59
CA SER A 29 -17.06 -51.97 2.95
C SER A 29 -18.44 -52.02 3.66
N ARG A 30 -19.49 -51.58 2.94
CA ARG A 30 -20.95 -51.73 3.21
C ARG A 30 -21.41 -53.20 3.20
N PRO A 31 -22.64 -53.50 3.68
CA PRO A 31 -23.83 -53.63 2.79
C PRO A 31 -25.13 -53.03 3.41
N ALA A 32 -25.98 -52.29 2.68
CA ALA A 32 -27.09 -52.72 1.80
C ALA A 32 -28.25 -53.47 2.51
N ARG A 33 -29.43 -52.84 2.57
CA ARG A 33 -30.76 -53.47 2.64
C ARG A 33 -31.81 -52.59 1.94
N ASP A 34 -32.46 -53.19 0.96
CA ASP A 34 -33.72 -52.78 0.33
C ASP A 34 -34.90 -52.99 1.27
N GLU A 35 -35.94 -52.17 1.15
CA GLU A 35 -37.33 -52.64 1.20
C GLU A 35 -38.29 -51.59 0.61
N THR A 36 -39.08 -52.05 -0.36
CA THR A 36 -40.12 -51.35 -1.14
C THR A 36 -41.52 -51.57 -0.53
N ALA A 37 -42.41 -50.56 -0.56
CA ALA A 37 -43.86 -50.78 -0.56
C ALA A 37 -44.66 -49.60 -1.16
N ALA A 38 -45.69 -49.97 -1.94
CA ALA A 38 -46.68 -49.21 -2.72
C ALA A 38 -47.64 -48.33 -1.88
N ASN A 39 -48.00 -47.09 -2.28
CA ASN A 39 -48.99 -46.62 -3.30
C ASN A 39 -50.49 -46.87 -2.97
N HIS A 40 -51.28 -45.78 -2.77
CA HIS A 40 -52.64 -45.50 -3.32
C HIS A 40 -53.25 -44.14 -2.81
N PRO A 41 -54.30 -43.52 -3.43
CA PRO A 41 -54.12 -42.26 -4.20
C PRO A 41 -55.14 -41.09 -4.00
N THR A 42 -54.98 -40.04 -4.83
CA THR A 42 -55.93 -38.99 -5.34
C THR A 42 -56.31 -37.76 -4.47
N PRO A 43 -56.72 -36.60 -5.06
CA PRO A 43 -56.92 -36.25 -6.48
C PRO A 43 -56.25 -34.94 -6.97
N THR A 44 -56.26 -34.82 -8.29
CA THR A 44 -55.83 -33.73 -9.18
C THR A 44 -56.72 -32.48 -9.14
N HIS A 45 -56.11 -31.29 -9.12
CA HIS A 45 -56.68 -30.06 -9.67
C HIS A 45 -55.66 -29.42 -10.61
N THR A 46 -56.02 -29.34 -11.89
CA THR A 46 -55.29 -28.65 -12.97
C THR A 46 -55.40 -27.13 -12.84
N ALA A 47 -54.24 -26.47 -12.87
CA ALA A 47 -54.06 -25.03 -13.10
C ALA A 47 -53.13 -24.84 -14.32
N PRO A 48 -53.25 -23.74 -15.08
CA PRO A 48 -52.76 -23.63 -16.46
C PRO A 48 -51.22 -23.52 -16.54
N PRO A 49 -50.61 -23.76 -17.72
CA PRO A 49 -49.16 -23.78 -17.86
C PRO A 49 -48.57 -22.39 -17.58
N MET A 50 -47.80 -22.26 -16.50
CA MET A 50 -46.88 -21.14 -16.34
C MET A 50 -45.82 -21.25 -17.43
N GLU A 51 -45.75 -20.22 -18.26
CA GLU A 51 -44.70 -19.97 -19.23
C GLU A 51 -43.32 -20.20 -18.59
N ALA A 52 -42.65 -21.29 -19.00
CA ALA A 52 -41.24 -21.48 -18.79
C ALA A 52 -40.47 -20.52 -19.71
N ALA A 53 -40.31 -19.27 -19.28
CA ALA A 53 -39.45 -18.28 -19.93
C ALA A 53 -38.73 -17.42 -18.89
N GLY A 54 -38.04 -18.05 -17.94
CA GLY A 54 -37.01 -17.41 -17.14
C GLY A 54 -35.69 -17.45 -17.90
N SER A 55 -35.40 -16.44 -18.72
CA SER A 55 -34.06 -16.24 -19.29
C SER A 55 -33.05 -16.24 -18.13
N ARG A 56 -32.18 -17.26 -18.03
CA ARG A 56 -31.02 -17.19 -17.13
C ARG A 56 -30.22 -15.97 -17.58
N ARG A 57 -30.23 -14.90 -16.78
CA ARG A 57 -29.36 -13.73 -17.00
C ARG A 57 -27.93 -14.26 -17.08
N ARG A 58 -27.25 -13.96 -18.17
CA ARG A 58 -25.87 -14.38 -18.38
C ARG A 58 -24.95 -13.59 -17.42
N PRO A 59 -23.87 -14.18 -16.90
CA PRO A 59 -23.01 -13.49 -15.94
C PRO A 59 -22.22 -12.37 -16.61
N THR A 60 -22.42 -11.14 -16.11
CA THR A 60 -21.64 -9.95 -16.48
C THR A 60 -20.64 -9.66 -15.36
N LEU A 61 -19.34 -9.64 -15.68
CA LEU A 61 -18.26 -9.30 -14.74
C LEU A 61 -17.95 -7.80 -14.85
N ARG A 62 -17.90 -7.11 -13.71
CA ARG A 62 -17.51 -5.69 -13.65
C ARG A 62 -16.12 -5.54 -13.05
N LEU A 63 -15.27 -4.78 -13.73
CA LEU A 63 -13.88 -4.53 -13.33
C LEU A 63 -13.68 -3.02 -13.10
N LEU A 64 -13.35 -2.65 -11.86
CA LEU A 64 -12.99 -1.28 -11.47
C LEU A 64 -11.48 -1.03 -11.57
N CYS A 65 -10.68 -2.10 -11.59
CA CYS A 65 -9.25 -2.01 -11.76
C CYS A 65 -8.86 -1.88 -13.24
N PRO A 66 -7.80 -1.11 -13.58
CA PRO A 66 -7.29 -1.05 -14.94
C PRO A 66 -6.87 -2.43 -15.47
N LYS A 67 -7.06 -2.69 -16.77
CA LYS A 67 -6.61 -3.94 -17.42
C LYS A 67 -5.13 -4.23 -17.18
N LYS A 68 -4.30 -3.17 -17.15
CA LYS A 68 -2.86 -3.24 -16.81
C LYS A 68 -2.62 -3.99 -15.49
N SER A 69 -3.43 -3.80 -14.47
CA SER A 69 -3.25 -4.42 -13.15
C SER A 69 -3.44 -5.94 -13.18
N LEU A 70 -4.20 -6.44 -14.15
CA LEU A 70 -4.42 -7.88 -14.35
C LEU A 70 -3.38 -8.54 -15.24
N VAL A 71 -2.59 -7.77 -15.99
CA VAL A 71 -1.67 -8.30 -17.02
C VAL A 71 -0.20 -7.98 -16.72
N SER A 72 0.11 -6.83 -16.11
CA SER A 72 1.48 -6.35 -15.93
C SER A 72 2.07 -6.69 -14.54
N PRO A 73 3.34 -7.12 -14.48
CA PRO A 73 4.23 -7.47 -15.58
C PRO A 73 3.76 -8.75 -16.28
N PRO A 74 4.07 -8.91 -17.58
CA PRO A 74 3.69 -10.07 -18.39
C PRO A 74 4.60 -11.27 -18.08
N SER A 75 4.60 -11.70 -16.82
CA SER A 75 5.33 -12.86 -16.33
C SER A 75 4.37 -13.84 -15.65
N PRO A 76 4.64 -15.15 -15.69
CA PRO A 76 3.86 -16.14 -14.98
C PRO A 76 3.69 -15.74 -13.51
N SER A 77 2.43 -15.53 -13.10
CA SER A 77 2.11 -15.05 -11.76
C SER A 77 0.64 -15.30 -11.42
N LEU A 78 0.35 -15.37 -10.13
CA LEU A 78 -1.00 -15.41 -9.59
C LEU A 78 -1.38 -14.02 -9.07
N ARG A 79 -2.63 -13.60 -9.34
CA ARG A 79 -3.20 -12.34 -8.87
C ARG A 79 -4.50 -12.60 -8.12
N TRP A 80 -4.58 -12.16 -6.88
CA TRP A 80 -5.81 -12.18 -6.08
C TRP A 80 -6.72 -11.03 -6.49
N LEU A 81 -7.98 -11.35 -6.82
CA LEU A 81 -9.00 -10.36 -7.15
C LEU A 81 -9.75 -9.96 -5.88
N LEU A 82 -9.81 -8.66 -5.65
CA LEU A 82 -10.44 -8.06 -4.48
C LEU A 82 -11.76 -7.42 -4.88
N GLY A 83 -12.76 -7.56 -4.02
CA GLY A 83 -14.04 -6.91 -4.16
C GLY A 83 -14.66 -6.67 -2.80
N SER A 84 -15.87 -6.15 -2.79
CA SER A 84 -16.61 -5.91 -1.55
C SER A 84 -18.02 -6.50 -1.73
N PRO A 85 -18.17 -7.85 -1.66
CA PRO A 85 -19.39 -8.55 -2.07
C PRO A 85 -20.63 -8.17 -1.25
N ARG A 86 -20.45 -7.52 -0.09
CA ARG A 86 -21.56 -7.01 0.74
C ARG A 86 -22.04 -5.61 0.34
N PHE A 87 -21.20 -4.82 -0.33
CA PHE A 87 -21.44 -3.39 -0.56
C PHE A 87 -21.34 -2.98 -2.03
N LEU A 88 -20.70 -3.80 -2.87
CA LEU A 88 -20.64 -3.64 -4.31
C LEU A 88 -21.58 -4.67 -4.98
N PRO A 89 -22.05 -4.41 -6.20
CA PRO A 89 -22.85 -5.38 -6.95
C PRO A 89 -22.13 -6.74 -7.07
N PRO A 90 -22.85 -7.86 -7.17
CA PRO A 90 -22.25 -9.17 -7.42
C PRO A 90 -21.33 -9.16 -8.63
N LEU A 91 -20.27 -9.97 -8.59
CA LEU A 91 -19.26 -10.07 -9.66
C LEU A 91 -18.60 -8.72 -9.98
N THR A 92 -18.30 -7.92 -8.95
CA THR A 92 -17.52 -6.68 -9.08
C THR A 92 -16.14 -6.87 -8.47
N VAL A 93 -15.10 -6.64 -9.28
CA VAL A 93 -13.69 -6.64 -8.86
C VAL A 93 -13.24 -5.19 -8.70
N ALA A 94 -12.93 -4.81 -7.47
CA ALA A 94 -12.42 -3.49 -7.11
C ALA A 94 -10.92 -3.34 -7.41
N ALA A 95 -10.14 -4.40 -7.17
CA ALA A 95 -8.69 -4.35 -7.29
C ALA A 95 -8.07 -5.73 -7.57
N ALA A 96 -6.79 -5.74 -7.93
CA ALA A 96 -6.00 -6.96 -8.08
C ALA A 96 -4.66 -6.81 -7.36
N LEU A 97 -4.33 -7.80 -6.53
CA LEU A 97 -3.05 -7.89 -5.83
C LEU A 97 -2.24 -9.06 -6.36
N ARG A 98 -0.92 -8.90 -6.47
CA ARG A 98 -0.06 -10.03 -6.80
C ARG A 98 0.08 -10.93 -5.57
N SER A 99 0.14 -12.26 -5.80
CA SER A 99 0.58 -13.20 -4.78
C SER A 99 2.03 -12.94 -4.35
N LEU A 100 2.43 -13.51 -3.22
CA LEU A 100 3.83 -13.54 -2.78
C LEU A 100 4.71 -14.23 -3.83
N PRO A 101 6.02 -13.93 -3.87
CA PRO A 101 6.97 -14.57 -4.77
C PRO A 101 7.23 -16.02 -4.35
N ASP A 102 6.25 -16.88 -4.57
CA ASP A 102 6.32 -18.35 -4.55
C ASP A 102 5.96 -18.87 -5.96
N ASP A 103 6.16 -20.17 -6.23
CA ASP A 103 5.80 -20.78 -7.51
C ASP A 103 4.30 -20.56 -7.79
N ALA A 104 4.00 -19.78 -8.85
CA ALA A 104 2.64 -19.43 -9.22
C ALA A 104 1.75 -20.67 -9.49
N SER A 105 2.35 -21.83 -9.75
CA SER A 105 1.64 -23.10 -9.93
C SER A 105 1.25 -23.79 -8.62
N SER A 106 1.89 -23.44 -7.49
CA SER A 106 1.63 -24.05 -6.17
C SER A 106 1.88 -23.06 -5.02
N PRO A 107 1.05 -22.02 -4.85
CA PRO A 107 1.22 -21.03 -3.78
C PRO A 107 0.97 -21.64 -2.39
N ASP A 108 1.70 -21.17 -1.38
CA ASP A 108 1.40 -21.46 0.02
C ASP A 108 0.15 -20.69 0.46
N LEU A 109 -1.01 -21.32 0.29
CA LEU A 109 -2.31 -20.71 0.59
C LEU A 109 -2.48 -20.32 2.06
N GLN A 110 -1.79 -20.99 3.00
CA GLN A 110 -1.89 -20.63 4.41
C GLN A 110 -1.16 -19.31 4.66
N ARG A 111 0.06 -19.20 4.12
CA ARG A 111 0.86 -17.98 4.21
C ARG A 111 0.18 -16.81 3.50
N GLU A 112 -0.33 -17.02 2.28
CA GLU A 112 -1.10 -16.02 1.52
C GLU A 112 -2.31 -15.51 2.32
N ALA A 113 -3.09 -16.40 2.92
CA ALA A 113 -4.23 -16.01 3.75
C ALA A 113 -3.81 -15.18 4.98
N GLU A 114 -2.64 -15.45 5.57
CA GLU A 114 -2.16 -14.69 6.71
C GLU A 114 -1.70 -13.28 6.34
N GLU A 115 -0.98 -13.14 5.23
CA GLU A 115 -0.57 -11.84 4.70
C GLU A 115 -1.79 -11.00 4.26
N LEU A 116 -2.72 -11.61 3.51
CA LEU A 116 -3.95 -10.95 3.08
C LEU A 116 -4.81 -10.50 4.28
N ARG A 117 -4.85 -11.28 5.37
CA ARG A 117 -5.57 -10.89 6.60
C ARG A 117 -5.03 -9.60 7.20
N GLY A 118 -3.72 -9.33 7.09
CA GLY A 118 -3.12 -8.10 7.59
C GLY A 118 -3.13 -6.94 6.62
N LEU A 119 -3.09 -7.24 5.32
CA LEU A 119 -3.06 -6.25 4.27
C LEU A 119 -4.45 -5.67 3.96
N LEU A 120 -5.49 -6.50 3.98
CA LEU A 120 -6.82 -6.11 3.54
C LEU A 120 -7.59 -5.34 4.61
N VAL A 121 -8.14 -4.20 4.19
CA VAL A 121 -9.12 -3.43 4.97
C VAL A 121 -10.44 -4.21 5.04
N ARG A 122 -10.97 -4.42 6.26
CA ARG A 122 -12.24 -5.13 6.47
C ARG A 122 -13.36 -4.43 5.71
N GLY A 123 -14.18 -5.22 5.02
CA GLY A 123 -15.16 -4.73 4.04
C GLY A 123 -14.79 -5.09 2.61
N PHE A 124 -13.48 -5.23 2.32
CA PHE A 124 -12.99 -5.92 1.15
C PHE A 124 -12.73 -7.42 1.44
N ASP A 125 -12.88 -8.25 0.42
CA ASP A 125 -12.77 -9.70 0.45
C ASP A 125 -12.09 -10.19 -0.85
N ILE A 126 -11.51 -11.39 -0.80
CA ILE A 126 -11.09 -12.14 -1.99
C ILE A 126 -12.34 -12.59 -2.73
N VAL A 127 -12.59 -12.01 -3.90
CA VAL A 127 -13.71 -12.37 -4.77
C VAL A 127 -13.27 -13.22 -5.96
N GLY A 128 -11.97 -13.49 -6.11
CA GLY A 128 -11.48 -14.29 -7.20
C GLY A 128 -9.96 -14.36 -7.32
N ALA A 129 -9.49 -14.98 -8.39
CA ALA A 129 -8.07 -14.97 -8.74
C ALA A 129 -7.85 -15.07 -10.26
N VAL A 130 -6.68 -14.61 -10.72
CA VAL A 130 -6.27 -14.63 -12.13
C VAL A 130 -4.87 -15.23 -12.25
N HIS A 131 -4.72 -16.25 -13.09
CA HIS A 131 -3.41 -16.77 -13.48
C HIS A 131 -2.91 -16.12 -14.76
N VAL A 132 -1.65 -15.75 -14.76
CA VAL A 132 -0.98 -15.11 -15.90
C VAL A 132 -0.05 -16.15 -16.50
N GLY A 133 -0.16 -16.40 -17.80
CA GLY A 133 0.61 -17.47 -18.46
C GLY A 133 0.06 -18.89 -18.22
N SER A 134 -1.18 -19.01 -17.76
CA SER A 134 -1.93 -20.28 -17.72
C SER A 134 -3.16 -20.18 -18.61
N ALA A 135 -3.68 -21.33 -19.06
CA ALA A 135 -4.99 -21.43 -19.71
C ALA A 135 -6.12 -21.79 -18.71
N ASP A 136 -5.78 -22.08 -17.45
CA ASP A 136 -6.70 -22.67 -16.47
C ASP A 136 -7.39 -21.62 -15.57
N ALA A 137 -8.48 -21.03 -16.06
CA ALA A 137 -9.31 -20.11 -15.27
C ALA A 137 -10.06 -20.83 -14.14
N GLY A 138 -10.37 -22.12 -14.30
CA GLY A 138 -11.03 -22.94 -13.28
C GLY A 138 -10.13 -23.23 -12.08
N GLY A 139 -8.85 -23.53 -12.32
CA GLY A 139 -7.85 -23.65 -11.26
C GLY A 139 -7.68 -22.37 -10.45
N ALA A 140 -7.66 -21.20 -11.12
CA ALA A 140 -7.62 -19.91 -10.43
C ALA A 140 -8.86 -19.68 -9.54
N LEU A 141 -10.05 -20.08 -9.99
CA LEU A 141 -11.29 -20.02 -9.20
C LEU A 141 -11.18 -20.89 -7.92
N GLU A 142 -10.64 -22.10 -8.04
CA GLU A 142 -10.46 -23.00 -6.89
C GLU A 142 -9.42 -22.48 -5.89
N LEU A 143 -8.32 -21.90 -6.37
CA LEU A 143 -7.33 -21.23 -5.50
C LEU A 143 -7.98 -20.08 -4.72
N ALA A 144 -8.80 -19.27 -5.39
CA ALA A 144 -9.54 -18.18 -4.74
C ALA A 144 -10.49 -18.70 -3.65
N ARG A 145 -11.19 -19.81 -3.89
CA ARG A 145 -12.06 -20.46 -2.90
C ARG A 145 -11.25 -20.98 -1.71
N ALA A 146 -10.12 -21.62 -1.97
CA ALA A 146 -9.28 -22.23 -0.95
C ALA A 146 -8.57 -21.21 -0.04
N VAL A 147 -8.13 -20.06 -0.58
CA VAL A 147 -7.55 -18.98 0.24
C VAL A 147 -8.64 -18.28 1.06
N ARG A 148 -9.82 -18.07 0.49
CA ARG A 148 -10.96 -17.46 1.20
C ARG A 148 -11.45 -18.32 2.36
N GLU A 149 -11.49 -19.64 2.18
CA GLU A 149 -11.81 -20.60 3.25
C GLU A 149 -10.80 -20.51 4.40
N ARG A 150 -9.50 -20.31 4.12
CA ARG A 150 -8.47 -20.11 5.16
C ARG A 150 -8.55 -18.74 5.84
N LEU A 151 -9.04 -17.73 5.13
CA LEU A 151 -9.24 -16.39 5.67
C LEU A 151 -10.38 -16.35 6.71
N TYR A 152 -11.51 -17.00 6.40
CA TYR A 152 -12.75 -16.84 7.18
C TYR A 152 -13.32 -18.13 7.77
N GLY A 153 -12.74 -19.30 7.48
CA GLY A 153 -13.24 -20.60 7.93
C GLY A 153 -14.44 -21.14 7.15
N GLU A 154 -14.89 -20.42 6.10
CA GLU A 154 -16.04 -20.80 5.29
C GLU A 154 -15.73 -20.74 3.78
N ARG A 155 -16.03 -21.84 3.09
CA ARG A 155 -15.87 -21.91 1.63
C ARG A 155 -16.98 -21.12 0.93
N ALA A 156 -16.60 -20.29 -0.04
CA ALA A 156 -17.58 -19.59 -0.87
C ALA A 156 -18.32 -20.55 -1.79
N SER A 157 -19.66 -20.57 -1.70
CA SER A 157 -20.51 -21.35 -2.60
C SER A 157 -20.71 -20.66 -3.97
N HIS A 158 -20.93 -19.34 -4.00
CA HIS A 158 -21.20 -18.57 -5.22
C HIS A 158 -20.50 -17.21 -5.22
N GLY A 159 -20.50 -16.52 -6.36
CA GLY A 159 -20.02 -15.14 -6.52
C GLY A 159 -18.50 -14.96 -6.61
N MET A 160 -17.76 -16.05 -6.86
CA MET A 160 -16.31 -16.04 -7.05
C MET A 160 -15.95 -16.00 -8.54
N VAL A 161 -14.80 -15.39 -8.85
CA VAL A 161 -14.28 -15.21 -10.22
C VAL A 161 -12.95 -15.95 -10.38
N GLY A 162 -12.80 -16.72 -11.45
CA GLY A 162 -11.52 -17.26 -11.90
C GLY A 162 -11.16 -16.64 -13.23
N GLY A 163 -9.89 -16.34 -13.46
CA GLY A 163 -9.44 -15.85 -14.75
C GLY A 163 -8.09 -16.40 -15.17
N CYS A 164 -7.85 -16.36 -16.48
CA CYS A 164 -6.56 -16.71 -17.07
C CYS A 164 -6.16 -15.68 -18.13
N VAL A 165 -4.87 -15.35 -18.18
CA VAL A 165 -4.29 -14.37 -19.12
C VAL A 165 -3.29 -15.09 -20.01
N GLU A 166 -3.49 -14.97 -21.33
CA GLU A 166 -2.54 -15.47 -22.32
C GLU A 166 -1.38 -14.47 -22.51
N LEU A 167 -0.13 -14.94 -22.37
CA LEU A 167 1.06 -14.07 -22.42
C LEU A 167 1.31 -13.42 -23.79
N GLY A 168 0.92 -14.10 -24.88
CA GLY A 168 1.17 -13.62 -26.24
C GLY A 168 0.20 -12.52 -26.70
N SER A 169 -1.09 -12.66 -26.36
CA SER A 169 -2.16 -11.76 -26.79
C SER A 169 -2.56 -10.74 -25.72
N GLY A 170 -2.31 -11.02 -24.44
CA GLY A 170 -2.87 -10.27 -23.32
C GLY A 170 -4.40 -10.40 -23.22
N GLU A 171 -4.97 -11.42 -23.89
CA GLU A 171 -6.38 -11.77 -23.78
C GLU A 171 -6.66 -12.39 -22.41
N ILE A 172 -7.80 -12.02 -21.82
CA ILE A 172 -8.22 -12.48 -20.50
C ILE A 172 -9.53 -13.23 -20.65
N ARG A 173 -9.58 -14.46 -20.15
CA ARG A 173 -10.81 -15.25 -20.05
C ARG A 173 -11.22 -15.39 -18.60
N PHE A 174 -12.51 -15.32 -18.33
CA PHE A 174 -13.07 -15.40 -16.98
C PHE A 174 -14.14 -16.48 -16.89
N VAL A 175 -14.16 -17.14 -15.73
CA VAL A 175 -15.21 -18.04 -15.29
C VAL A 175 -15.74 -17.57 -13.94
N VAL A 176 -17.00 -17.86 -13.64
CA VAL A 176 -17.63 -17.51 -12.36
C VAL A 176 -18.32 -18.72 -11.75
N SER A 177 -18.43 -18.74 -10.43
CA SER A 177 -19.25 -19.72 -9.73
C SER A 177 -20.70 -19.24 -9.62
N GLU A 178 -21.62 -19.92 -10.30
CA GLU A 178 -23.07 -19.73 -10.14
C GLU A 178 -23.73 -20.93 -9.42
N GLY A 179 -24.90 -20.72 -8.82
CA GLY A 179 -25.71 -21.77 -8.19
C GLY A 179 -25.10 -22.37 -6.91
N ASP A 180 -25.33 -23.67 -6.67
CA ASP A 180 -24.85 -24.44 -5.50
C ASP A 180 -23.31 -24.67 -5.49
N GLY A 181 -22.57 -24.00 -6.36
CA GLY A 181 -21.11 -23.89 -6.31
C GLY A 181 -20.30 -24.97 -7.03
N VAL A 182 -20.96 -25.91 -7.72
CA VAL A 182 -20.29 -27.06 -8.36
C VAL A 182 -19.85 -26.80 -9.81
N GLU A 183 -20.50 -25.88 -10.54
CA GLU A 183 -20.19 -25.60 -11.95
C GLU A 183 -19.62 -24.19 -12.15
N ALA A 184 -18.52 -24.10 -12.90
CA ALA A 184 -17.93 -22.84 -13.36
C ALA A 184 -18.56 -22.47 -14.72
N VAL A 185 -19.09 -21.25 -14.82
CA VAL A 185 -19.74 -20.74 -16.03
C VAL A 185 -18.85 -19.67 -16.66
N GLU A 186 -18.66 -19.72 -17.97
CA GLU A 186 -17.89 -18.71 -18.70
C GLU A 186 -18.59 -17.35 -18.67
N VAL A 187 -17.82 -16.29 -18.43
CA VAL A 187 -18.34 -14.92 -18.42
C VAL A 187 -18.61 -14.46 -19.84
N THR A 188 -19.83 -13.99 -20.09
CA THR A 188 -20.25 -13.60 -21.45
C THR A 188 -19.98 -12.12 -21.76
N GLU A 189 -19.87 -11.29 -20.73
CA GLU A 189 -19.67 -9.85 -20.87
C GLU A 189 -18.75 -9.35 -19.74
N VAL A 190 -17.72 -8.60 -20.11
CA VAL A 190 -16.81 -7.94 -19.18
C VAL A 190 -16.93 -6.44 -19.36
N VAL A 191 -17.37 -5.75 -18.32
CA VAL A 191 -17.54 -4.30 -18.30
C VAL A 191 -16.37 -3.68 -17.52
N TRP A 192 -15.61 -2.84 -18.22
CA TRP A 192 -14.57 -2.01 -17.62
C TRP A 192 -15.18 -0.65 -17.30
N GLU A 193 -15.15 -0.25 -16.03
CA GLU A 193 -15.74 1.04 -15.63
C GLU A 193 -14.80 2.20 -15.96
N ASP A 194 -15.36 3.24 -16.60
CA ASP A 194 -14.62 4.45 -17.01
C ASP A 194 -14.32 5.38 -15.81
N ASP A 195 -15.17 5.36 -14.79
CA ASP A 195 -15.02 6.13 -13.54
C ASP A 195 -15.16 5.20 -12.32
N PRO A 196 -14.16 4.34 -12.07
CA PRO A 196 -14.23 3.34 -11.01
C PRO A 196 -14.20 3.95 -9.61
N GLY A 197 -13.61 5.15 -9.47
CA GLY A 197 -13.56 5.88 -8.21
C GLY A 197 -14.95 6.31 -7.75
N ARG A 198 -15.78 6.79 -8.69
CA ARG A 198 -17.17 7.14 -8.39
C ARG A 198 -17.98 5.93 -7.89
N LEU A 199 -17.95 4.80 -8.61
CA LEU A 199 -18.73 3.63 -8.20
C LEU A 199 -18.35 3.13 -6.80
N LEU A 200 -17.04 3.15 -6.50
CA LEU A 200 -16.54 2.71 -5.21
C LEU A 200 -16.89 3.69 -4.09
N TRP A 201 -16.70 5.00 -4.30
CA TRP A 201 -16.74 5.96 -3.20
C TRP A 201 -18.03 6.77 -3.08
N GLU A 202 -18.84 6.90 -4.14
CA GLU A 202 -20.11 7.64 -4.10
C GLU A 202 -21.03 7.08 -2.99
N LYS A 203 -21.09 5.75 -2.88
CA LYS A 203 -21.84 5.03 -1.84
C LYS A 203 -20.97 4.37 -0.77
N GLY A 204 -19.66 4.31 -0.95
CA GLY A 204 -18.73 3.76 0.04
C GLY A 204 -18.37 4.76 1.13
N CYS A 205 -18.07 4.31 2.35
CA CYS A 205 -17.54 5.13 3.44
C CYS A 205 -16.54 4.33 4.28
N LEU A 206 -15.70 5.07 5.00
CA LEU A 206 -14.66 4.51 5.85
C LEU A 206 -15.04 4.63 7.32
N LEU A 207 -14.66 3.62 8.12
CA LEU A 207 -14.65 3.70 9.58
C LEU A 207 -13.23 3.49 10.06
N ARG A 208 -12.79 4.27 11.05
CA ARG A 208 -11.47 4.15 11.65
C ARG A 208 -11.59 3.94 13.15
N CYS A 209 -10.78 3.03 13.68
CA CYS A 209 -10.71 2.80 15.12
C CYS A 209 -9.24 2.73 15.56
N GLU A 210 -8.83 3.68 16.39
CA GLU A 210 -7.54 3.68 17.07
C GLU A 210 -7.73 3.19 18.50
N LEU A 211 -6.99 2.15 18.89
CA LEU A 211 -7.09 1.55 20.22
C LEU A 211 -5.69 1.30 20.80
N PRO A 212 -5.19 2.20 21.68
CA PRO A 212 -4.00 1.94 22.46
C PRO A 212 -4.31 0.93 23.58
N LEU A 213 -3.51 -0.13 23.68
CA LEU A 213 -3.63 -1.19 24.67
C LEU A 213 -2.34 -1.33 25.48
N LYS A 214 -2.50 -1.54 26.78
CA LYS A 214 -1.43 -1.94 27.70
C LYS A 214 -1.78 -3.29 28.30
N LEU A 215 -1.15 -4.34 27.81
CA LEU A 215 -1.45 -5.71 28.19
C LEU A 215 -0.45 -6.19 29.27
N PRO A 216 -0.91 -6.50 30.50
CA PRO A 216 -0.03 -7.00 31.55
C PRO A 216 0.26 -8.48 31.37
N LEU A 217 1.53 -8.83 31.16
CA LEU A 217 2.01 -10.21 31.10
C LEU A 217 2.86 -10.52 32.34
N TYR A 218 2.35 -11.39 33.20
CA TYR A 218 3.05 -11.85 34.39
C TYR A 218 3.95 -13.05 34.06
N VAL A 219 5.26 -12.88 34.24
CA VAL A 219 6.29 -13.88 33.94
C VAL A 219 6.91 -14.35 35.25
N ARG A 220 6.85 -15.66 35.51
CA ARG A 220 7.52 -16.25 36.67
C ARG A 220 9.03 -16.18 36.51
N SER A 221 9.76 -15.92 37.59
CA SER A 221 11.22 -15.79 37.54
C SER A 221 11.97 -17.12 37.40
N ASP A 222 11.33 -18.23 37.76
CA ASP A 222 11.90 -19.59 37.76
C ASP A 222 11.61 -20.39 36.49
N ASP A 223 10.63 -19.97 35.70
CA ASP A 223 10.19 -20.69 34.50
C ASP A 223 9.63 -19.75 33.42
N THR A 224 10.38 -19.65 32.32
CA THR A 224 9.97 -18.91 31.11
C THR A 224 9.26 -19.79 30.08
N SER A 225 9.11 -21.09 30.35
CA SER A 225 8.30 -21.96 29.50
C SER A 225 6.83 -21.53 29.54
N GLY A 226 6.17 -21.59 28.38
CA GLY A 226 4.77 -21.20 28.25
C GLY A 226 4.46 -19.70 28.37
N ILE A 227 5.47 -18.80 28.31
CA ILE A 227 5.21 -17.35 28.17
C ILE A 227 4.42 -17.08 26.88
N GLU A 228 4.77 -17.77 25.79
CA GLU A 228 4.08 -17.65 24.50
C GLU A 228 2.60 -18.04 24.65
N ALA A 229 2.29 -19.20 25.22
CA ALA A 229 0.91 -19.63 25.45
C ALA A 229 0.10 -18.64 26.31
N ARG A 230 0.71 -18.07 27.36
CA ARG A 230 0.09 -17.02 28.19
C ARG A 230 -0.16 -15.75 27.40
N PHE A 231 0.79 -15.32 26.57
CA PHE A 231 0.61 -14.17 25.70
C PHE A 231 -0.49 -14.40 24.66
N TYR A 232 -0.57 -15.58 24.06
CA TYR A 232 -1.63 -15.95 23.13
C TYR A 232 -3.00 -15.89 23.80
N SER A 233 -3.13 -16.49 24.99
CA SER A 233 -4.36 -16.43 25.78
C SER A 233 -4.75 -15.01 26.17
N LEU A 234 -3.78 -14.15 26.50
CA LEU A 234 -4.01 -12.73 26.80
C LEU A 234 -4.54 -11.96 25.58
N ILE A 235 -3.99 -12.21 24.39
CA ILE A 235 -4.46 -11.62 23.13
C ILE A 235 -5.89 -12.10 22.81
N GLU A 236 -6.16 -13.40 22.90
CA GLU A 236 -7.49 -13.98 22.65
C GLU A 236 -8.54 -13.45 23.64
N SER A 237 -8.20 -13.38 24.93
CA SER A 237 -9.07 -12.79 25.96
C SER A 237 -9.32 -11.29 25.73
N THR A 238 -8.32 -10.56 25.23
CA THR A 238 -8.47 -9.15 24.88
C THR A 238 -9.42 -8.98 23.70
N ALA A 239 -9.27 -9.79 22.65
CA ALA A 239 -10.15 -9.77 21.49
C ALA A 239 -11.59 -10.15 21.87
N SER A 240 -11.80 -11.15 22.74
CA SER A 240 -13.14 -11.55 23.18
C SER A 240 -13.84 -10.47 24.00
N LYS A 241 -13.09 -9.70 24.80
CA LYS A 241 -13.63 -8.59 25.62
C LYS A 241 -14.19 -7.45 24.78
N LEU A 242 -13.79 -7.29 23.51
CA LEU A 242 -14.39 -6.28 22.63
C LEU A 242 -15.90 -6.52 22.47
N ARG A 243 -16.36 -7.77 22.53
CA ARG A 243 -17.80 -8.10 22.45
C ARG A 243 -18.52 -8.08 23.81
N ASP A 244 -17.85 -7.67 24.89
CA ASP A 244 -18.47 -7.65 26.22
C ASP A 244 -19.61 -6.62 26.27
N PRO A 245 -20.78 -6.97 26.84
CA PRO A 245 -21.90 -6.07 27.07
C PRO A 245 -21.56 -4.68 27.66
N HIS A 246 -20.51 -4.61 28.48
CA HIS A 246 -20.09 -3.40 29.19
C HIS A 246 -19.10 -2.52 28.42
N VAL A 247 -18.71 -2.93 27.20
CA VAL A 247 -17.95 -2.07 26.30
C VAL A 247 -18.91 -1.11 25.62
N SER A 248 -18.53 0.16 25.57
CA SER A 248 -19.23 1.19 24.81
C SER A 248 -18.38 1.65 23.63
N TYR A 249 -19.05 1.98 22.54
CA TYR A 249 -18.47 2.48 21.31
C TYR A 249 -19.02 3.87 21.08
N LEU A 250 -18.16 4.89 21.18
CA LEU A 250 -18.48 6.25 20.77
C LEU A 250 -18.21 6.37 19.27
N ILE A 251 -19.22 6.76 18.51
CA ILE A 251 -19.15 6.93 17.07
C ILE A 251 -19.31 8.41 16.74
N GLU A 252 -18.38 8.96 15.96
CA GLU A 252 -18.33 10.36 15.60
C GLU A 252 -18.13 10.53 14.09
N GLY A 253 -18.83 11.49 13.48
CA GLY A 253 -18.61 11.86 12.08
C GLY A 253 -17.25 12.54 11.84
N PRO A 254 -16.76 12.58 10.58
CA PRO A 254 -15.49 13.19 10.24
C PRO A 254 -15.45 14.69 10.57
N ARG A 255 -14.27 15.16 11.00
CA ARG A 255 -14.05 16.56 11.38
C ARG A 255 -13.72 17.41 10.15
N THR A 256 -14.70 18.14 9.63
CA THR A 256 -14.54 19.02 8.46
C THR A 256 -14.04 20.42 8.83
N THR A 257 -14.39 20.96 10.01
CA THR A 257 -13.91 22.27 10.51
C THR A 257 -13.89 22.34 12.05
N PRO A 258 -12.97 23.10 12.68
CA PRO A 258 -13.01 23.33 14.12
C PRO A 258 -14.20 24.23 14.50
N GLY A 259 -15.22 23.67 15.16
CA GLY A 259 -16.35 24.44 15.70
C GLY A 259 -17.75 23.98 15.26
N GLU A 260 -17.87 23.06 14.30
CA GLU A 260 -19.14 22.44 13.94
C GLU A 260 -19.46 21.26 14.86
N SER A 261 -20.70 21.15 15.31
CA SER A 261 -21.16 20.00 16.08
C SER A 261 -21.32 18.80 15.16
N HIS A 262 -20.45 17.79 15.30
CA HIS A 262 -20.55 16.55 14.55
C HIS A 262 -21.60 15.63 15.17
N TYR A 263 -22.35 14.92 14.32
CA TYR A 263 -23.28 13.90 14.79
C TYR A 263 -22.50 12.78 15.49
N SER A 264 -22.90 12.45 16.72
CA SER A 264 -22.28 11.41 17.52
C SER A 264 -23.34 10.59 18.25
N ILE A 265 -23.04 9.31 18.44
CA ILE A 265 -23.86 8.37 19.21
C ILE A 265 -22.97 7.48 20.06
N ILE A 266 -23.53 6.88 21.11
CA ILE A 266 -22.89 5.82 21.88
C ILE A 266 -23.68 4.54 21.65
N LEU A 267 -22.98 3.46 21.30
CA LEU A 267 -23.52 2.10 21.24
C LEU A 267 -22.93 1.30 22.39
N HIS A 268 -23.76 0.53 23.09
CA HIS A 268 -23.30 -0.43 24.08
C HIS A 268 -23.13 -1.82 23.47
N GLY A 269 -22.31 -2.68 24.08
CA GLY A 269 -22.10 -4.05 23.61
C GLY A 269 -23.40 -4.85 23.44
N ASN A 270 -24.41 -4.59 24.29
CA ASN A 270 -25.74 -5.18 24.16
C ASN A 270 -26.49 -4.74 22.89
N ASP A 271 -26.25 -3.52 22.41
CA ASP A 271 -26.88 -2.96 21.21
C ASP A 271 -26.30 -3.56 19.92
N LEU A 272 -25.17 -4.27 20.01
CA LEU A 272 -24.52 -4.92 18.86
C LEU A 272 -25.09 -6.30 18.54
N ASN A 273 -25.78 -6.93 19.49
CA ASN A 273 -26.35 -8.28 19.35
C ASN A 273 -27.79 -8.28 18.80
N SER A 274 -28.45 -7.12 18.79
CA SER A 274 -29.84 -6.95 18.35
C SER A 274 -29.98 -6.71 16.85
N VAL A 275 -28.88 -6.55 16.12
CA VAL A 275 -28.92 -6.38 14.66
C VAL A 275 -28.95 -7.77 14.00
N PRO A 276 -30.02 -8.16 13.29
CA PRO A 276 -30.08 -9.45 12.63
C PRO A 276 -28.91 -9.59 11.65
N HIS A 277 -28.26 -10.76 11.65
CA HIS A 277 -27.23 -11.10 10.66
C HIS A 277 -27.83 -10.93 9.25
N LEU A 278 -27.43 -9.86 8.56
CA LEU A 278 -27.94 -9.55 7.22
C LEU A 278 -27.42 -10.62 6.26
N SER A 279 -28.34 -11.51 5.85
CA SER A 279 -28.05 -12.62 4.94
C SER A 279 -27.67 -12.10 3.55
N ARG A 280 -26.76 -12.86 2.90
CA ARG A 280 -25.98 -12.49 1.71
C ARG A 280 -26.79 -12.14 0.45
N ASN A 281 -28.13 -12.19 0.47
CA ASN A 281 -29.00 -12.08 -0.71
C ASN A 281 -30.38 -11.43 -0.44
N GLY A 282 -30.58 -10.68 0.64
CA GLY A 282 -31.86 -10.01 0.92
C GLY A 282 -31.94 -8.62 0.31
N SER A 283 -32.98 -8.35 -0.50
CA SER A 283 -33.35 -7.01 -0.96
C SER A 283 -33.57 -6.07 0.23
N THR A 284 -33.06 -4.86 0.09
CA THR A 284 -33.11 -3.75 1.05
C THR A 284 -34.54 -3.22 1.26
N GLU A 285 -35.43 -3.96 1.93
CA GLU A 285 -36.73 -3.42 2.32
C GLU A 285 -37.10 -3.77 3.77
N GLU A 286 -37.53 -2.72 4.48
CA GLU A 286 -38.02 -2.63 5.87
C GLU A 286 -36.98 -2.77 6.99
N TYR A 287 -36.28 -1.66 7.24
CA TYR A 287 -35.57 -1.43 8.51
C TYR A 287 -36.46 -0.66 9.49
N ASP A 288 -36.43 -1.06 10.76
CA ASP A 288 -37.08 -0.40 11.88
C ASP A 288 -36.65 1.08 11.99
N ALA A 289 -37.57 1.98 12.36
CA ALA A 289 -37.37 3.44 12.33
C ALA A 289 -36.22 3.96 13.23
N ASN A 290 -35.64 3.11 14.09
CA ASN A 290 -34.58 3.44 15.04
C ASN A 290 -33.17 3.06 14.58
N ILE A 291 -32.98 2.45 13.40
CA ILE A 291 -31.66 2.04 12.91
C ILE A 291 -30.90 3.28 12.38
N VAL A 292 -29.71 3.53 12.92
CA VAL A 292 -28.80 4.60 12.47
C VAL A 292 -27.88 4.06 11.38
N SER A 293 -27.99 4.61 10.17
CA SER A 293 -27.09 4.33 9.04
C SER A 293 -25.81 5.17 9.13
N CYS A 294 -24.73 4.70 8.49
CA CYS A 294 -23.48 5.43 8.35
C CYS A 294 -23.66 6.81 7.69
N SER A 295 -24.63 6.96 6.80
CA SER A 295 -24.93 8.21 6.08
C SER A 295 -25.28 9.38 7.01
N LYS A 296 -25.85 9.13 8.21
CA LYS A 296 -26.20 10.19 9.17
C LYS A 296 -24.97 10.92 9.75
N PHE A 297 -23.77 10.35 9.61
CA PHE A 297 -22.54 10.94 10.11
C PHE A 297 -21.85 11.87 9.10
N PHE A 298 -22.35 11.93 7.85
CA PHE A 298 -21.78 12.76 6.80
C PHE A 298 -22.68 13.96 6.49
N PRO A 299 -22.10 15.12 6.09
CA PRO A 299 -22.88 16.25 5.62
C PRO A 299 -23.59 15.95 4.29
N ALA A 300 -24.70 16.64 4.01
CA ALA A 300 -25.52 16.43 2.82
C ALA A 300 -24.80 16.68 1.48
N LYS A 301 -23.71 17.46 1.50
CA LYS A 301 -22.79 17.64 0.36
C LYS A 301 -21.47 16.96 0.68
N ARG A 302 -21.18 15.87 -0.03
CA ARG A 302 -19.96 15.08 0.16
C ARG A 302 -18.89 15.51 -0.85
N SER A 303 -17.74 15.95 -0.36
CA SER A 303 -16.52 16.11 -1.15
C SER A 303 -15.51 15.12 -0.59
N LEU A 304 -15.40 13.94 -1.20
CA LEU A 304 -14.49 12.90 -0.76
C LEU A 304 -13.04 13.35 -0.92
N SER A 305 -12.36 13.63 0.17
CA SER A 305 -10.91 13.77 0.18
C SER A 305 -10.28 12.44 0.61
N LEU A 306 -9.49 11.84 -0.28
CA LEU A 306 -8.60 10.71 0.03
C LEU A 306 -7.15 11.17 0.25
N THR A 307 -6.93 12.44 0.58
CA THR A 307 -5.58 12.97 0.83
C THR A 307 -5.00 12.43 2.14
N ARG A 308 -3.67 12.29 2.14
CA ARG A 308 -2.79 11.63 3.12
C ARG A 308 -3.05 11.94 4.61
N GLU A 309 -3.69 13.06 4.92
CA GLU A 309 -3.79 13.60 6.28
C GLU A 309 -5.23 13.65 6.84
N ASN A 310 -6.28 13.57 6.01
CA ASN A 310 -7.68 13.72 6.43
C ASN A 310 -8.62 12.88 5.55
N ALA A 311 -8.59 11.56 5.68
CA ALA A 311 -9.65 10.73 5.11
C ALA A 311 -10.96 10.97 5.89
N ASP A 312 -12.05 11.25 5.19
CA ASP A 312 -13.39 11.41 5.77
C ASP A 312 -13.92 10.06 6.30
N ALA A 313 -13.43 9.64 7.46
CA ALA A 313 -13.82 8.40 8.12
C ALA A 313 -14.71 8.68 9.35
N ILE A 314 -15.67 7.78 9.59
CA ILE A 314 -16.39 7.72 10.86
C ILE A 314 -15.41 7.23 11.92
N GLN A 315 -15.17 8.05 12.94
CA GLN A 315 -14.27 7.71 14.03
C GLN A 315 -15.00 6.85 15.07
N ILE A 316 -14.39 5.75 15.46
CA ILE A 316 -14.88 4.86 16.50
C ILE A 316 -13.89 4.84 17.65
N THR A 317 -14.36 5.27 18.81
CA THR A 317 -13.60 5.25 20.06
C THR A 317 -14.20 4.21 20.99
N ILE A 318 -13.37 3.28 21.46
CA ILE A 318 -13.79 2.22 22.39
C ILE A 318 -13.60 2.71 23.81
N LEU A 319 -14.66 2.62 24.61
CA LEU A 319 -14.70 3.03 26.00
C LEU A 319 -15.03 1.81 26.85
N SER A 320 -14.21 1.51 27.86
CA SER A 320 -14.53 0.49 28.85
C SER A 320 -15.34 1.14 29.97
N ASN A 321 -16.64 0.83 30.06
CA ASN A 321 -17.49 1.30 31.13
C ASN A 321 -17.79 0.16 32.11
N GLN A 322 -16.83 -0.13 33.00
CA GLN A 322 -17.07 -1.08 34.09
C GLN A 322 -17.98 -0.52 35.19
N SER A 323 -18.28 0.78 35.17
CA SER A 323 -19.24 1.43 36.07
C SER A 323 -20.64 1.40 35.47
N PHE A 324 -21.24 0.21 35.38
CA PHE A 324 -22.70 0.15 35.26
C PHE A 324 -23.32 0.52 36.61
N ASN A 325 -24.52 1.09 36.61
CA ASN A 325 -25.27 1.40 37.83
C ASN A 325 -25.52 0.12 38.63
N SER A 326 -24.57 -0.25 39.49
CA SER A 326 -24.78 -1.26 40.52
C SER A 326 -25.92 -0.77 41.40
N SER A 327 -26.96 -1.58 41.55
CA SER A 327 -28.07 -1.31 42.48
C SER A 327 -27.62 -1.22 43.95
N LYS A 328 -26.35 -1.55 44.23
CA LYS A 328 -25.70 -1.39 45.53
C LYS A 328 -24.49 -0.46 45.43
N ALA A 329 -24.56 0.65 46.16
CA ALA A 329 -23.38 1.46 46.46
C ALA A 329 -22.33 0.56 47.12
N SER A 330 -21.16 0.45 46.49
CA SER A 330 -20.06 -0.38 46.96
C SER A 330 -18.84 0.52 47.13
N THR A 331 -18.24 0.50 48.32
CA THR A 331 -16.98 1.22 48.57
C THR A 331 -15.85 0.49 47.85
N PRO A 332 -14.89 1.20 47.20
CA PRO A 332 -13.70 0.57 46.63
C PRO A 332 -12.99 -0.28 47.69
N ALA A 333 -12.83 -1.57 47.43
CA ALA A 333 -12.09 -2.49 48.29
C ALA A 333 -10.74 -2.79 47.66
N VAL A 334 -9.68 -2.76 48.47
CA VAL A 334 -8.35 -3.20 48.07
C VAL A 334 -8.13 -4.56 48.71
N GLU A 335 -7.99 -5.58 47.88
CA GLU A 335 -7.70 -6.94 48.33
C GLU A 335 -6.30 -7.34 47.85
N TYR A 336 -5.47 -7.81 48.78
CA TYR A 336 -4.12 -8.25 48.48
C TYR A 336 -4.11 -9.76 48.24
N PHE A 337 -3.78 -10.15 47.00
CA PHE A 337 -3.57 -11.54 46.64
C PHE A 337 -2.06 -11.78 46.46
N PRO A 338 -1.39 -12.44 47.42
CA PRO A 338 0.04 -12.73 47.30
C PRO A 338 0.28 -13.69 46.12
N ALA A 339 1.24 -13.34 45.26
CA ALA A 339 1.67 -14.24 44.20
C ALA A 339 2.32 -15.50 44.81
N PRO A 340 1.98 -16.71 44.36
CA PRO A 340 2.52 -17.95 44.90
C PRO A 340 4.02 -18.17 44.61
N ALA A 341 4.60 -17.35 43.73
CA ALA A 341 6.03 -17.36 43.39
C ALA A 341 6.48 -15.95 42.98
N LEU A 342 7.80 -15.74 42.96
CA LEU A 342 8.41 -14.53 42.40
C LEU A 342 8.01 -14.37 40.93
N ALA A 343 7.36 -13.26 40.61
CA ALA A 343 6.90 -12.93 39.27
C ALA A 343 7.32 -11.50 38.90
N SER A 344 7.69 -11.33 37.64
CA SER A 344 7.91 -10.03 37.01
C SER A 344 6.70 -9.65 36.15
N LEU A 345 6.31 -8.38 36.18
CA LEU A 345 5.29 -7.84 35.30
C LEU A 345 5.97 -7.24 34.07
N ARG A 346 5.55 -7.67 32.87
CA ARG A 346 5.90 -7.03 31.61
C ARG A 346 4.65 -6.37 31.04
N ALA A 347 4.68 -5.06 30.82
CA ALA A 347 3.61 -4.35 30.12
C ALA A 347 3.90 -4.36 28.62
N ILE A 348 3.01 -4.96 27.82
CA ILE A 348 3.09 -4.95 26.37
C ILE A 348 2.23 -3.80 25.86
N ASN A 349 2.87 -2.81 25.23
CA ASN A 349 2.16 -1.68 24.63
C ASN A 349 1.85 -2.02 23.17
N LEU A 350 0.57 -2.02 22.80
CA LEU A 350 0.12 -2.18 21.43
C LEU A 350 -0.66 -0.93 21.03
N LYS A 351 -0.40 -0.40 19.84
CA LYS A 351 -1.28 0.57 19.20
C LYS A 351 -1.99 -0.14 18.07
N LEU A 352 -3.28 -0.38 18.23
CA LEU A 352 -4.13 -0.81 17.13
C LEU A 352 -4.63 0.42 16.39
N ASP A 353 -4.68 0.34 15.06
CA ASP A 353 -5.27 1.33 14.18
C ASP A 353 -5.81 0.58 12.97
N ILE A 354 -7.13 0.49 12.87
CA ILE A 354 -7.80 -0.22 11.80
C ILE A 354 -8.64 0.73 10.97
N LEU A 355 -8.69 0.44 9.68
CA LEU A 355 -9.60 1.03 8.73
C LEU A 355 -10.58 -0.05 8.26
N CYS A 356 -11.84 0.32 8.07
CA CYS A 356 -12.89 -0.52 7.52
C CYS A 356 -13.60 0.22 6.39
N TYR A 357 -14.12 -0.52 5.41
CA TYR A 357 -14.92 -0.02 4.30
C TYR A 357 -16.35 -0.58 4.38
N THR A 358 -17.35 0.28 4.17
CA THR A 358 -18.76 -0.14 4.09
C THR A 358 -19.59 0.78 3.20
N SER A 359 -20.85 0.45 2.95
CA SER A 359 -21.82 1.37 2.33
C SER A 359 -22.30 2.43 3.32
N VAL A 360 -22.53 3.66 2.85
CA VAL A 360 -23.18 4.72 3.63
C VAL A 360 -24.57 4.33 4.12
N ASP A 361 -25.25 3.42 3.43
CA ASP A 361 -26.58 2.93 3.83
C ASP A 361 -26.49 1.80 4.88
N PHE A 362 -25.29 1.33 5.21
CA PHE A 362 -25.10 0.22 6.14
C PHE A 362 -25.38 0.67 7.59
N PRO A 363 -26.07 -0.15 8.40
CA PRO A 363 -26.28 0.15 9.82
C PRO A 363 -24.95 0.28 10.58
N VAL A 364 -24.78 1.36 11.32
CA VAL A 364 -23.51 1.65 12.02
C VAL A 364 -23.20 0.63 13.13
N ALA A 365 -24.23 0.12 13.81
CA ALA A 365 -24.08 -0.95 14.80
C ALA A 365 -23.60 -2.27 14.16
N ALA A 366 -24.10 -2.61 12.96
CA ALA A 366 -23.60 -3.75 12.20
C ALA A 366 -22.15 -3.52 11.75
N ALA A 367 -21.80 -2.30 11.33
CA ALA A 367 -20.42 -1.97 10.96
C ALA A 367 -19.44 -2.20 12.13
N VAL A 368 -19.82 -1.80 13.35
CA VAL A 368 -19.02 -2.06 14.54
C VAL A 368 -18.89 -3.56 14.81
N SER A 369 -20.01 -4.29 14.84
CA SER A 369 -20.04 -5.71 15.20
C SER A 369 -19.37 -6.63 14.17
N GLU A 370 -19.50 -6.33 12.88
CA GLU A 370 -19.13 -7.22 11.77
C GLU A 370 -17.86 -6.80 11.04
N LEU A 371 -17.40 -5.55 11.18
CA LEU A 371 -16.18 -5.06 10.53
C LEU A 371 -15.13 -4.64 11.55
N VAL A 372 -15.48 -3.75 12.48
CA VAL A 372 -14.52 -3.10 13.39
C VAL A 372 -13.99 -4.08 14.44
N ILE A 373 -14.88 -4.78 15.14
CA ILE A 373 -14.47 -5.78 16.15
C ILE A 373 -13.63 -6.90 15.51
N PRO A 374 -14.05 -7.53 14.39
CA PRO A 374 -13.22 -8.50 13.70
C PRO A 374 -11.89 -7.92 13.19
N GLY A 375 -11.87 -6.69 12.68
CA GLY A 375 -10.64 -6.03 12.23
C GLY A 375 -9.62 -5.83 13.36
N LEU A 376 -10.08 -5.41 14.54
CA LEU A 376 -9.21 -5.31 15.72
C LEU A 376 -8.68 -6.68 16.14
N ALA A 377 -9.52 -7.71 16.10
CA ALA A 377 -9.12 -9.08 16.42
C ALA A 377 -8.08 -9.64 15.42
N ASP A 378 -8.26 -9.37 14.12
CA ASP A 378 -7.28 -9.75 13.10
C ASP A 378 -5.94 -9.06 13.35
N GLN A 379 -5.94 -7.73 13.54
CA GLN A 379 -4.71 -6.96 13.76
C GLN A 379 -3.99 -7.41 15.03
N LEU A 380 -4.72 -7.69 16.12
CA LEU A 380 -4.18 -8.31 17.33
C LEU A 380 -3.52 -9.67 17.04
N SER A 381 -4.17 -10.52 16.23
CA SER A 381 -3.65 -11.84 15.87
C SER A 381 -2.37 -11.76 15.01
N ILE A 382 -2.26 -10.76 14.14
CA ILE A 382 -1.08 -10.50 13.31
C ILE A 382 0.07 -9.98 14.18
N MET A 383 -0.18 -8.95 14.99
CA MET A 383 0.83 -8.38 15.89
C MET A 383 1.30 -9.41 16.92
N LYS A 384 0.43 -10.32 17.37
CA LYS A 384 0.77 -11.45 18.25
C LYS A 384 1.93 -12.26 17.67
N LYS A 385 1.90 -12.60 16.37
CA LYS A 385 2.97 -13.37 15.71
C LYS A 385 4.28 -12.59 15.60
N ALA A 386 4.23 -11.30 15.34
CA ALA A 386 5.42 -10.46 15.28
C ALA A 386 6.09 -10.28 16.66
N ILE A 387 5.29 -10.25 17.73
CA ILE A 387 5.78 -10.00 19.08
C ILE A 387 6.31 -11.28 19.75
N VAL A 388 5.69 -12.44 19.47
CA VAL A 388 6.00 -13.69 20.21
C VAL A 388 7.49 -14.03 20.20
N SER A 389 8.16 -13.84 19.06
CA SER A 389 9.58 -14.16 18.89
C SER A 389 10.53 -13.25 19.68
N GLU A 390 10.06 -12.09 20.15
CA GLU A 390 10.88 -11.07 20.82
C GLU A 390 10.46 -10.81 22.27
N LEU A 391 9.49 -11.57 22.81
CA LEU A 391 8.92 -11.38 24.15
C LEU A 391 9.95 -11.32 25.28
N THR A 392 11.09 -12.00 25.12
CA THR A 392 12.17 -12.08 26.13
C THR A 392 13.27 -11.03 25.96
N THR A 393 13.35 -10.37 24.79
CA THR A 393 14.41 -9.42 24.42
C THR A 393 13.96 -7.97 24.60
N GLN A 394 13.82 -7.21 23.51
CA GLN A 394 13.21 -5.88 23.47
C GLN A 394 11.88 -5.96 22.74
N GLN A 395 10.84 -5.27 23.23
CA GLN A 395 9.55 -5.26 22.55
C GLN A 395 9.64 -4.52 21.20
N PRO A 396 9.08 -5.08 20.12
CA PRO A 396 8.97 -4.36 18.86
C PRO A 396 8.03 -3.18 18.99
N GLN A 397 8.33 -2.07 18.29
CA GLN A 397 7.44 -0.91 18.23
C GLN A 397 6.60 -1.00 16.97
N LEU A 398 5.56 -1.82 17.02
CA LEU A 398 4.70 -2.05 15.88
C LEU A 398 3.67 -0.93 15.74
N SER A 399 3.65 -0.27 14.58
CA SER A 399 2.70 0.78 14.23
C SER A 399 2.00 0.45 12.92
N PRO A 400 0.66 0.35 12.89
CA PRO A 400 -0.11 0.21 11.66
C PRO A 400 -0.17 1.53 10.88
N TYR A 401 -0.15 1.43 9.56
CA TYR A 401 -0.33 2.54 8.63
C TYR A 401 -1.26 2.12 7.50
N HIS A 402 -2.06 3.06 7.01
CA HIS A 402 -3.00 2.85 5.91
C HIS A 402 -2.55 3.62 4.67
N PHE A 403 -2.54 2.94 3.52
CA PHE A 403 -2.07 3.50 2.25
C PHE A 403 -3.09 3.27 1.14
N VAL A 404 -3.11 4.18 0.17
CA VAL A 404 -3.76 3.96 -1.13
C VAL A 404 -2.67 4.01 -2.19
N PRO A 405 -2.03 2.87 -2.52
CA PRO A 405 -0.96 2.82 -3.50
C PRO A 405 -1.39 3.36 -4.87
N PRO A 406 -0.51 4.01 -5.63
CA PRO A 406 -0.83 4.47 -6.99
C PRO A 406 -1.39 3.33 -7.86
N GLY A 407 -2.56 3.55 -8.45
CA GLY A 407 -3.25 2.55 -9.28
C GLY A 407 -4.10 1.54 -8.50
N LEU A 408 -4.06 1.56 -7.17
CA LEU A 408 -4.98 0.81 -6.30
C LEU A 408 -6.05 1.77 -5.78
N LEU A 409 -7.33 1.49 -6.06
CA LEU A 409 -8.44 2.36 -5.64
C LEU A 409 -8.94 2.08 -4.22
N ILE A 410 -8.41 1.03 -3.59
CA ILE A 410 -8.78 0.61 -2.24
C ILE A 410 -7.61 0.87 -1.28
N PRO A 411 -7.90 1.18 -0.01
CA PRO A 411 -6.87 1.26 1.00
C PRO A 411 -6.35 -0.13 1.40
N VAL A 412 -5.07 -0.18 1.76
CA VAL A 412 -4.39 -1.35 2.36
C VAL A 412 -3.73 -0.95 3.67
N THR A 413 -3.53 -1.91 4.56
CA THR A 413 -2.88 -1.70 5.86
C THR A 413 -1.53 -2.41 5.91
N THR A 414 -0.52 -1.77 6.48
CA THR A 414 0.78 -2.39 6.74
C THR A 414 1.25 -2.04 8.14
N ILE A 415 1.86 -3.00 8.83
CA ILE A 415 2.36 -2.83 10.19
C ILE A 415 3.88 -2.76 10.13
N TYR A 416 4.44 -1.62 10.51
CA TYR A 416 5.88 -1.38 10.53
C TYR A 416 6.43 -1.48 11.95
N ASP A 417 7.65 -1.98 12.08
CA ASP A 417 8.44 -1.84 13.30
C ASP A 417 9.22 -0.53 13.26
N THR A 418 8.73 0.48 13.98
CA THR A 418 9.27 1.85 13.95
C THR A 418 10.65 1.98 14.57
N ARG A 419 11.15 0.94 15.27
CA ARG A 419 12.54 0.90 15.75
C ARG A 419 13.55 1.02 14.60
N TYR A 420 13.20 0.55 13.40
CA TYR A 420 14.06 0.66 12.23
C TYR A 420 14.01 2.05 11.58
N GLY A 421 12.85 2.73 11.61
CA GLY A 421 12.66 4.06 11.00
C GLY A 421 13.30 5.22 11.79
N GLU A 422 13.43 5.11 13.11
CA GLU A 422 14.09 6.16 13.93
C GLU A 422 15.59 6.35 13.61
N ILE A 423 16.22 5.37 12.94
CA ILE A 423 17.61 5.49 12.47
C ILE A 423 17.68 6.42 11.24
N GLU A 424 16.61 6.51 10.44
CA GLU A 424 16.54 7.27 9.19
C GLU A 424 16.06 8.72 9.40
N GLU A 425 15.09 8.95 10.28
CA GLU A 425 14.52 10.30 10.53
C GLU A 425 15.50 11.27 11.21
N LYS A 426 16.41 10.77 12.04
CA LYS A 426 17.47 11.59 12.69
C LYS A 426 18.46 12.20 11.70
N GLN A 427 18.41 11.81 10.42
CA GLN A 427 19.24 12.36 9.36
C GLN A 427 18.47 13.25 8.36
N SER A 428 17.20 13.58 8.64
CA SER A 428 16.48 14.59 7.86
C SER A 428 16.99 15.98 8.23
N SER A 429 18.13 16.35 7.62
CA SER A 429 18.64 17.71 7.55
C SER A 429 17.55 18.64 7.01
N SER A 430 17.60 19.91 7.43
CA SER A 430 16.70 21.01 7.10
C SER A 430 16.59 21.41 5.61
N LEU A 431 16.95 20.49 4.69
CA LEU A 431 17.04 20.73 3.26
C LEU A 431 15.66 20.89 2.62
N LEU A 432 15.56 21.81 1.68
CA LEU A 432 14.35 21.98 0.87
C LEU A 432 14.10 20.75 -0.01
N ARG A 433 12.84 20.34 -0.08
CA ARG A 433 12.38 19.24 -0.93
C ARG A 433 11.49 19.75 -2.04
N ASP A 434 11.54 19.07 -3.17
CA ASP A 434 10.61 19.22 -4.29
C ASP A 434 10.34 20.68 -4.72
N VAL A 435 11.38 21.53 -4.70
CA VAL A 435 11.30 22.98 -5.01
C VAL A 435 10.55 23.25 -6.32
N HIS A 436 10.72 22.36 -7.29
CA HIS A 436 10.06 22.42 -8.60
C HIS A 436 8.52 22.49 -8.56
N ARG A 437 7.86 22.04 -7.48
CA ARG A 437 6.40 22.08 -7.33
C ARG A 437 5.85 23.50 -7.24
N GLU A 438 6.68 24.45 -6.83
CA GLU A 438 6.31 25.86 -6.66
C GLU A 438 6.62 26.72 -7.91
N ILE A 439 7.11 26.09 -8.99
CA ILE A 439 7.51 26.80 -10.19
C ILE A 439 6.29 27.02 -11.10
N PRO A 440 6.04 28.27 -11.56
CA PRO A 440 4.94 28.55 -12.48
C PRO A 440 5.16 27.90 -13.85
N SER A 441 4.11 27.88 -14.69
CA SER A 441 4.16 27.31 -16.04
C SER A 441 5.34 27.84 -16.88
N SER A 442 5.91 26.97 -17.72
CA SER A 442 7.03 27.27 -18.62
C SER A 442 6.70 28.33 -19.69
N GLY A 443 5.41 28.50 -20.00
CA GLY A 443 4.94 29.31 -21.12
C GLY A 443 5.26 28.74 -22.51
N VAL A 444 5.41 27.41 -22.64
CA VAL A 444 5.41 26.70 -23.94
C VAL A 444 3.97 26.39 -24.32
N SER A 445 3.48 27.02 -25.39
CA SER A 445 2.09 26.85 -25.84
C SER A 445 1.87 25.45 -26.42
N GLY A 446 0.94 24.68 -25.87
CA GLY A 446 0.61 23.33 -26.36
C GLY A 446 1.72 22.29 -26.14
N GLY A 447 2.67 22.57 -25.24
CA GLY A 447 3.71 21.62 -24.85
C GLY A 447 3.20 20.58 -23.85
N ILE A 448 3.86 19.42 -23.84
CA ILE A 448 3.64 18.35 -22.87
C ILE A 448 4.77 18.43 -21.84
N ILE A 449 4.39 18.56 -20.57
CA ILE A 449 5.32 18.61 -19.45
C ILE A 449 5.63 17.18 -18.99
N SER A 450 6.91 16.80 -19.07
CA SER A 450 7.44 15.54 -18.52
C SER A 450 8.41 15.89 -17.39
N LEU A 451 8.12 15.45 -16.17
CA LEU A 451 8.90 15.76 -14.96
C LEU A 451 9.50 14.49 -14.36
N ILE A 452 10.43 14.68 -13.42
CA ILE A 452 10.81 13.61 -12.49
C ILE A 452 9.58 12.99 -11.80
N ASP A 453 9.69 11.73 -11.42
CA ASP A 453 8.67 10.97 -10.70
C ASP A 453 9.22 10.57 -9.32
N GLY A 454 8.81 11.28 -8.28
CA GLY A 454 9.28 11.08 -6.90
C GLY A 454 9.80 12.36 -6.27
N SER A 455 10.33 12.24 -5.05
CA SER A 455 10.83 13.39 -4.28
C SER A 455 12.35 13.48 -4.26
N TYR A 456 12.90 14.69 -4.16
CA TYR A 456 14.33 14.91 -3.99
C TYR A 456 14.59 16.01 -2.96
N GLU A 457 15.81 16.05 -2.44
CA GLU A 457 16.35 17.14 -1.63
C GLU A 457 17.24 18.03 -2.49
N TYR A 458 17.12 19.35 -2.34
CA TYR A 458 17.91 20.31 -3.10
C TYR A 458 19.26 20.54 -2.41
N TYR A 459 20.31 19.92 -2.95
CA TYR A 459 21.69 20.18 -2.54
C TYR A 459 22.28 21.31 -3.38
N HIS A 460 22.85 22.32 -2.72
CA HIS A 460 23.50 23.45 -3.36
C HIS A 460 24.77 23.88 -2.62
N TYR A 461 25.47 24.89 -3.13
CA TYR A 461 26.70 25.39 -2.52
C TYR A 461 26.53 25.79 -1.07
N LEU A 462 27.61 25.64 -0.31
CA LEU A 462 27.72 26.00 1.11
C LEU A 462 26.91 25.11 2.08
N HIS A 463 26.24 24.07 1.58
CA HIS A 463 25.70 23.01 2.43
C HIS A 463 26.80 22.22 3.13
N ASP A 464 26.45 21.57 4.24
CA ASP A 464 27.36 20.73 5.04
C ASP A 464 28.61 21.47 5.59
N GLY A 465 28.58 22.81 5.61
CA GLY A 465 29.68 23.63 6.11
C GLY A 465 30.93 23.65 5.21
N ILE A 466 30.81 23.23 3.95
CA ILE A 466 31.92 23.22 2.98
C ILE A 466 31.76 24.39 2.01
N ASP A 467 32.80 25.21 1.86
CA ASP A 467 32.87 26.20 0.77
C ASP A 467 33.28 25.53 -0.55
N ASP A 468 32.26 25.03 -1.24
CA ASP A 468 32.38 24.39 -2.54
C ASP A 468 32.08 25.33 -3.72
N ASN A 469 32.05 26.63 -3.46
CA ASN A 469 31.77 27.63 -4.48
C ASN A 469 32.84 27.61 -5.57
N GLY A 470 32.39 27.41 -6.81
CA GLY A 470 33.26 27.37 -7.99
C GLY A 470 33.98 26.04 -8.21
N TRP A 471 33.55 24.94 -7.56
CA TRP A 471 34.02 23.60 -7.93
C TRP A 471 33.05 22.45 -7.60
N GLY A 472 32.10 22.67 -6.69
CA GLY A 472 31.21 21.63 -6.18
C GLY A 472 29.98 21.30 -7.03
N CYS A 473 29.71 21.98 -8.14
CA CYS A 473 28.36 21.95 -8.75
C CYS A 473 27.94 20.54 -9.18
N ALA A 474 28.87 19.75 -9.72
CA ALA A 474 28.62 18.37 -10.10
C ALA A 474 28.44 17.46 -8.88
N TYR A 475 29.17 17.70 -7.78
CA TYR A 475 28.97 17.01 -6.51
C TYR A 475 27.57 17.26 -5.95
N ARG A 476 27.10 18.52 -5.95
CA ARG A 476 25.75 18.87 -5.48
C ARG A 476 24.64 18.31 -6.36
N SER A 477 24.85 18.28 -7.68
CA SER A 477 23.94 17.59 -8.60
C SER A 477 23.87 16.09 -8.32
N LEU A 478 25.02 15.44 -8.08
CA LEU A 478 25.08 14.04 -7.67
C LEU A 478 24.36 13.79 -6.34
N GLN A 479 24.56 14.66 -5.34
CA GLN A 479 23.88 14.55 -4.05
C GLN A 479 22.36 14.66 -4.21
N THR A 480 21.89 15.58 -5.06
CA THR A 480 20.46 15.69 -5.42
C THR A 480 19.95 14.39 -6.05
N ILE A 481 20.69 13.80 -7.00
CA ILE A 481 20.33 12.51 -7.62
C ILE A 481 20.31 11.37 -6.58
N MET A 482 21.33 11.26 -5.74
CA MET A 482 21.41 10.26 -4.66
C MET A 482 20.25 10.40 -3.68
N SER A 483 19.85 11.64 -3.35
CA SER A 483 18.69 11.90 -2.49
C SER A 483 17.39 11.38 -3.09
N TRP A 484 17.23 11.46 -4.42
CA TRP A 484 16.07 10.92 -5.12
C TRP A 484 16.03 9.40 -4.96
N TYR A 485 17.15 8.69 -5.19
CA TYR A 485 17.19 7.24 -4.99
C TYR A 485 16.89 6.82 -3.56
N ARG A 486 17.38 7.59 -2.59
CA ARG A 486 17.10 7.38 -1.17
C ARG A 486 15.62 7.59 -0.84
N LEU A 487 15.03 8.72 -1.25
CA LEU A 487 13.64 9.05 -0.94
C LEU A 487 12.66 8.09 -1.63
N GLN A 488 13.03 7.57 -2.80
CA GLN A 488 12.22 6.60 -3.55
C GLN A 488 12.44 5.16 -3.07
N GLN A 489 13.20 4.97 -1.98
CA GLN A 489 13.46 3.67 -1.36
C GLN A 489 14.19 2.68 -2.27
N TYR A 490 14.90 3.17 -3.29
CA TYR A 490 15.81 2.35 -4.09
C TYR A 490 17.13 2.06 -3.36
N SER A 491 17.44 2.84 -2.33
CA SER A 491 18.64 2.66 -1.52
C SER A 491 18.46 3.23 -0.12
N SER A 492 19.03 2.56 0.87
CA SER A 492 19.18 3.07 2.24
C SER A 492 20.54 3.78 2.45
N ILE A 493 21.33 3.95 1.40
CA ILE A 493 22.63 4.62 1.47
C ILE A 493 22.40 6.12 1.63
N ASN A 494 23.08 6.71 2.63
CA ASN A 494 23.03 8.14 2.86
C ASN A 494 23.67 8.92 1.72
N VAL A 495 23.23 10.16 1.53
CA VAL A 495 23.80 11.03 0.51
C VAL A 495 25.26 11.31 0.87
N PRO A 496 26.23 10.95 0.00
CA PRO A 496 27.64 11.03 0.34
C PRO A 496 28.14 12.49 0.32
N SER A 497 29.09 12.80 1.19
CA SER A 497 29.87 14.04 1.18
C SER A 497 30.83 14.10 -0.02
N HIS A 498 31.36 15.29 -0.35
CA HIS A 498 32.37 15.44 -1.41
C HIS A 498 33.58 14.52 -1.19
N ARG A 499 34.02 14.39 0.06
CA ARG A 499 35.16 13.55 0.42
C ARG A 499 34.86 12.07 0.18
N GLU A 500 33.66 11.60 0.51
CA GLU A 500 33.24 10.22 0.23
C GLU A 500 33.10 9.97 -1.27
N ILE A 501 32.56 10.92 -2.03
CA ILE A 501 32.51 10.85 -3.51
C ILE A 501 33.93 10.74 -4.09
N GLN A 502 34.87 11.56 -3.62
CA GLN A 502 36.28 11.50 -4.04
C GLN A 502 36.93 10.16 -3.66
N GLN A 503 36.65 9.66 -2.45
CA GLN A 503 37.13 8.37 -1.97
C GLN A 503 36.65 7.22 -2.86
N VAL A 504 35.37 7.24 -3.26
CA VAL A 504 34.80 6.25 -4.19
C VAL A 504 35.55 6.26 -5.53
N LEU A 505 35.81 7.44 -6.10
CA LEU A 505 36.52 7.58 -7.37
C LEU A 505 37.98 7.07 -7.30
N VAL A 506 38.64 7.25 -6.15
CA VAL A 506 39.97 6.68 -5.92
C VAL A 506 39.89 5.16 -5.75
N GLU A 507 38.91 4.65 -5.00
CA GLU A 507 38.75 3.21 -4.73
C GLU A 507 38.49 2.38 -5.98
N ILE A 508 37.76 2.93 -6.95
CA ILE A 508 37.54 2.26 -8.25
C ILE A 508 38.72 2.41 -9.22
N GLY A 509 39.75 3.20 -8.85
CA GLY A 509 40.95 3.43 -9.66
C GLY A 509 40.81 4.48 -10.75
N ASP A 510 39.78 5.33 -10.71
CA ASP A 510 39.58 6.42 -11.68
C ASP A 510 40.48 7.64 -11.38
N LYS A 511 40.74 7.92 -10.10
CA LYS A 511 41.56 9.05 -9.64
C LYS A 511 42.70 8.60 -8.72
N ASP A 512 43.77 9.39 -8.70
CA ASP A 512 44.89 9.18 -7.77
C ASP A 512 44.52 9.51 -6.31
N PRO A 513 45.19 8.92 -5.30
CA PRO A 513 44.90 9.19 -3.89
C PRO A 513 44.96 10.66 -3.46
N SER A 514 45.72 11.51 -4.17
CA SER A 514 45.77 12.96 -3.93
C SER A 514 44.46 13.69 -4.24
N PHE A 515 43.53 13.05 -4.95
CA PHE A 515 42.22 13.59 -5.28
C PHE A 515 41.32 13.74 -4.04
N ILE A 516 41.52 12.92 -3.01
CA ILE A 516 40.74 12.96 -1.77
C ILE A 516 41.08 14.23 -0.98
N GLY A 517 40.06 15.06 -0.73
CA GLY A 517 40.20 16.38 -0.11
C GLY A 517 40.61 17.49 -1.09
N SER A 518 40.74 17.19 -2.38
CA SER A 518 40.99 18.21 -3.40
C SER A 518 39.73 19.06 -3.66
N ARG A 519 39.89 20.13 -4.44
CA ARG A 519 38.80 20.97 -4.98
C ARG A 519 38.64 20.78 -6.48
N GLU A 520 39.07 19.62 -6.98
CA GLU A 520 38.98 19.32 -8.40
C GLU A 520 37.54 19.02 -8.81
N TRP A 521 37.24 19.31 -10.07
CA TRP A 521 35.92 19.14 -10.66
C TRP A 521 35.70 17.69 -11.11
N ILE A 522 34.44 17.25 -11.09
CA ILE A 522 34.00 15.97 -11.65
C ILE A 522 32.94 16.19 -12.74
N GLY A 523 32.81 15.26 -13.67
CA GLY A 523 31.86 15.32 -14.77
C GLY A 523 30.82 14.19 -14.75
N ALA A 524 30.02 14.14 -15.81
CA ALA A 524 28.96 13.13 -15.99
C ALA A 524 29.50 11.68 -15.90
N ILE A 525 30.72 11.44 -16.38
CA ILE A 525 31.34 10.11 -16.36
C ILE A 525 31.71 9.71 -14.92
N GLU A 526 32.40 10.56 -14.18
CA GLU A 526 32.70 10.29 -12.77
C GLU A 526 31.44 10.09 -11.92
N LEU A 527 30.39 10.88 -12.15
CA LEU A 527 29.09 10.66 -11.51
C LEU A 527 28.52 9.28 -11.82
N SER A 528 28.63 8.82 -13.07
CA SER A 528 28.15 7.48 -13.46
C SER A 528 28.87 6.36 -12.70
N PHE A 529 30.17 6.51 -12.45
CA PHE A 529 30.94 5.53 -11.70
C PHE A 529 30.56 5.51 -10.21
N VAL A 530 30.29 6.68 -9.63
CA VAL A 530 29.87 6.77 -8.22
C VAL A 530 28.48 6.18 -8.04
N LEU A 531 27.54 6.45 -8.95
CA LEU A 531 26.20 5.87 -8.93
C LEU A 531 26.22 4.35 -9.13
N ASP A 532 27.05 3.84 -10.04
CA ASP A 532 27.22 2.39 -10.23
C ASP A 532 27.84 1.74 -8.98
N LYS A 533 28.92 2.31 -8.44
CA LYS A 533 29.62 1.75 -7.29
C LYS A 533 28.77 1.75 -6.01
N LEU A 534 28.05 2.84 -5.74
CA LEU A 534 27.27 2.97 -4.51
C LEU A 534 25.90 2.31 -4.64
N LEU A 535 25.21 2.47 -5.77
CA LEU A 535 23.81 2.07 -5.92
C LEU A 535 23.59 0.88 -6.87
N GLY A 536 24.60 0.45 -7.62
CA GLY A 536 24.43 -0.54 -8.70
C GLY A 536 23.57 0.00 -9.86
N VAL A 537 23.54 1.32 -10.03
CA VAL A 537 22.68 2.00 -11.00
C VAL A 537 23.44 2.24 -12.30
N SER A 538 22.92 1.68 -13.40
CA SER A 538 23.39 2.02 -14.75
C SER A 538 22.95 3.44 -15.14
N CYS A 539 23.79 4.16 -15.87
CA CYS A 539 23.47 5.48 -16.40
C CYS A 539 23.61 5.52 -17.93
N LYS A 540 22.73 6.25 -18.59
CA LYS A 540 22.87 6.62 -20.01
C LYS A 540 23.53 8.01 -20.09
N VAL A 541 24.42 8.21 -21.06
CA VAL A 541 25.03 9.52 -21.30
C VAL A 541 24.63 10.00 -22.68
N ILE A 542 24.07 11.21 -22.77
CA ILE A 542 23.83 11.91 -24.04
C ILE A 542 24.90 12.99 -24.18
N ASN A 543 25.66 12.92 -25.27
CA ASN A 543 26.69 13.91 -25.60
C ASN A 543 26.14 14.88 -26.63
N VAL A 544 26.37 16.16 -26.38
CA VAL A 544 25.95 17.27 -27.22
C VAL A 544 27.15 18.17 -27.48
N ARG A 545 27.43 18.53 -28.74
CA ARG A 545 28.66 19.25 -29.10
C ARG A 545 28.53 20.76 -28.95
N SER A 546 27.29 21.26 -28.95
CA SER A 546 26.94 22.68 -28.82
C SER A 546 25.64 22.85 -28.03
N GLY A 547 25.51 23.93 -27.27
CA GLY A 547 24.27 24.24 -26.54
C GLY A 547 23.02 24.40 -27.42
N ASP A 548 23.16 24.67 -28.72
CA ASP A 548 22.02 24.78 -29.65
C ASP A 548 21.46 23.43 -30.15
N GLU A 549 22.18 22.34 -29.91
CA GLU A 549 21.72 20.97 -30.20
C GLU A 549 20.83 20.41 -29.05
N LEU A 550 20.78 21.07 -27.88
CA LEU A 550 19.98 20.60 -26.73
C LEU A 550 18.46 20.51 -26.99
N PRO A 551 17.82 21.48 -27.67
CA PRO A 551 16.42 21.36 -28.10
C PRO A 551 16.13 20.08 -28.88
N GLU A 552 17.08 19.59 -29.68
CA GLU A 552 16.91 18.36 -30.47
C GLU A 552 16.84 17.11 -29.58
N LYS A 553 17.34 17.18 -28.34
CA LYS A 553 17.29 16.10 -27.34
C LYS A 553 16.05 16.16 -26.46
N CYS A 554 15.19 17.16 -26.61
CA CYS A 554 14.03 17.36 -25.74
C CYS A 554 13.07 16.16 -25.75
N ARG A 555 12.83 15.56 -26.93
CA ARG A 555 12.01 14.35 -27.06
C ARG A 555 12.58 13.15 -26.32
N GLU A 556 13.90 12.96 -26.41
CA GLU A 556 14.60 11.86 -25.73
C GLU A 556 14.57 12.06 -24.19
N LEU A 557 14.68 13.31 -23.74
CA LEU A 557 14.55 13.67 -22.33
C LEU A 557 13.12 13.48 -21.82
N ALA A 558 12.10 13.83 -22.61
CA ALA A 558 10.69 13.57 -22.27
C ALA A 558 10.47 12.08 -22.01
N ILE A 559 10.92 11.21 -22.93
CA ILE A 559 10.84 9.75 -22.78
C ILE A 559 11.58 9.27 -21.52
N HIS A 560 12.73 9.86 -21.20
CA HIS A 560 13.46 9.53 -19.96
C HIS A 560 12.63 9.86 -18.71
N PHE A 561 12.01 11.04 -18.66
CA PHE A 561 11.17 11.42 -17.53
C PHE A 561 9.90 10.57 -17.44
N GLU A 562 9.29 10.20 -18.57
CA GLU A 562 8.10 9.34 -18.60
C GLU A 562 8.39 7.89 -18.19
N THR A 563 9.58 7.36 -18.52
CA THR A 563 9.91 5.94 -18.31
C THR A 563 10.78 5.68 -17.07
N GLN A 564 11.68 6.59 -16.75
CA GLN A 564 12.62 6.49 -15.62
C GLN A 564 12.27 7.48 -14.50
N GLY A 565 11.92 8.72 -14.87
CA GLY A 565 11.54 9.77 -13.93
C GLY A 565 12.66 10.21 -12.97
N THR A 566 13.92 9.86 -13.25
CA THR A 566 15.08 10.23 -12.42
C THR A 566 15.59 11.64 -12.78
N PRO A 567 16.14 12.40 -11.82
CA PRO A 567 16.79 13.68 -12.12
C PRO A 567 18.02 13.46 -13.02
N VAL A 568 18.24 14.40 -13.94
CA VAL A 568 19.31 14.34 -14.94
C VAL A 568 20.38 15.36 -14.60
N MET A 569 21.65 14.98 -14.55
CA MET A 569 22.74 15.96 -14.45
C MET A 569 23.11 16.44 -15.85
N ILE A 570 23.27 17.74 -16.04
CA ILE A 570 23.81 18.34 -17.27
C ILE A 570 25.10 19.09 -16.94
N GLY A 571 26.22 18.67 -17.53
CA GLY A 571 27.54 19.27 -17.32
C GLY A 571 28.18 19.74 -18.61
N GLY A 572 28.72 20.96 -18.63
CA GLY A 572 29.41 21.54 -19.79
C GLY A 572 30.61 22.37 -19.38
N GLY A 573 31.83 21.88 -19.65
CA GLY A 573 33.07 22.49 -19.18
C GLY A 573 33.14 22.54 -17.65
N VAL A 574 33.13 23.75 -17.09
CA VAL A 574 33.15 24.02 -15.64
C VAL A 574 31.80 24.54 -15.14
N LEU A 575 30.67 23.98 -15.58
CA LEU A 575 29.37 24.22 -14.93
C LEU A 575 28.55 22.93 -14.99
N ALA A 576 27.77 22.68 -13.93
CA ALA A 576 26.80 21.59 -13.90
C ALA A 576 25.47 22.06 -13.30
N TYR A 577 24.37 21.54 -13.83
CA TYR A 577 23.02 21.77 -13.34
C TYR A 577 22.28 20.44 -13.20
N THR A 578 21.16 20.46 -12.47
CA THR A 578 20.24 19.32 -12.41
C THR A 578 18.97 19.66 -13.19
N LEU A 579 18.63 18.85 -14.18
CA LEU A 579 17.41 18.93 -14.97
C LEU A 579 16.33 18.05 -14.32
N LEU A 580 15.18 18.66 -14.02
CA LEU A 580 14.06 18.01 -13.34
C LEU A 580 12.86 17.74 -14.24
N GLY A 581 12.95 18.15 -15.49
CA GLY A 581 11.88 17.97 -16.45
C GLY A 581 12.05 18.81 -17.71
N VAL A 582 11.20 18.54 -18.68
CA VAL A 582 11.10 19.26 -19.94
C VAL A 582 9.64 19.58 -20.24
N ASP A 583 9.41 20.68 -20.94
CA ASP A 583 8.13 21.01 -21.56
C ASP A 583 8.37 21.11 -23.06
N TYR A 584 7.72 20.25 -23.84
CA TYR A 584 8.02 20.07 -25.25
C TYR A 584 6.76 20.05 -26.12
N ASN A 585 6.72 20.92 -27.13
CA ASN A 585 5.71 20.87 -28.18
C ASN A 585 6.29 20.18 -29.42
N GLU A 586 5.83 18.95 -29.70
CA GLU A 586 6.29 18.20 -30.89
C GLU A 586 5.97 18.89 -32.22
N ALA A 587 4.88 19.68 -32.29
CA ALA A 587 4.44 20.34 -33.52
C ALA A 587 5.24 21.60 -33.84
N SER A 588 5.55 22.43 -32.84
CA SER A 588 6.33 23.67 -33.05
C SER A 588 7.83 23.48 -32.84
N GLY A 589 8.25 22.44 -32.12
CA GLY A 589 9.62 22.25 -31.66
C GLY A 589 10.01 23.14 -30.47
N ASP A 590 9.09 23.96 -29.96
CA ASP A 590 9.33 24.80 -28.79
C ASP A 590 9.56 23.93 -27.56
N CYS A 591 10.56 24.32 -26.77
CA CYS A 591 10.90 23.62 -25.55
C CYS A 591 11.37 24.53 -24.41
N ALA A 592 11.18 24.04 -23.19
CA ALA A 592 11.77 24.58 -21.98
C ALA A 592 12.31 23.46 -21.10
N PHE A 593 13.34 23.80 -20.33
CA PHE A 593 14.08 22.89 -19.45
C PHE A 593 13.89 23.34 -18.00
N LEU A 594 13.43 22.46 -17.12
CA LEU A 594 13.25 22.78 -15.70
C LEU A 594 14.57 22.57 -14.96
N ILE A 595 15.28 23.67 -14.71
CA ILE A 595 16.63 23.64 -14.14
C ILE A 595 16.56 23.87 -12.63
N LEU A 596 17.27 23.03 -11.89
CA LEU A 596 17.65 23.22 -10.49
C LEU A 596 19.14 23.51 -10.43
N ASP A 597 19.47 24.71 -9.99
CA ASP A 597 20.81 25.28 -10.06
C ASP A 597 21.59 25.03 -8.75
N PRO A 598 22.64 24.19 -8.74
CA PRO A 598 23.40 23.91 -7.53
C PRO A 598 24.27 25.09 -7.06
N HIS A 599 24.39 26.17 -7.84
CA HIS A 599 25.28 27.29 -7.52
C HIS A 599 24.68 28.28 -6.50
N TYR A 600 23.47 28.03 -6.00
CA TYR A 600 22.88 28.87 -4.97
C TYR A 600 23.72 28.83 -3.69
N THR A 601 24.02 30.01 -3.13
CA THR A 601 24.88 30.19 -1.94
C THR A 601 24.13 30.80 -0.76
N GLY A 602 22.84 31.07 -0.91
CA GLY A 602 22.02 31.63 0.16
C GLY A 602 21.54 30.56 1.15
N ALA A 603 20.83 31.01 2.17
CA ALA A 603 20.10 30.10 3.07
C ALA A 603 18.89 29.48 2.35
N ASP A 604 18.45 28.31 2.84
CA ASP A 604 17.30 27.54 2.37
C ASP A 604 15.96 28.31 2.48
N ASP A 605 15.77 29.28 1.60
CA ASP A 605 14.60 30.17 1.50
C ASP A 605 13.92 29.94 0.15
N LEU A 606 12.83 29.16 0.19
CA LEU A 606 12.05 28.77 -0.97
C LEU A 606 11.65 29.97 -1.84
N LYS A 607 11.24 31.08 -1.24
CA LYS A 607 10.81 32.27 -2.00
C LYS A 607 11.97 32.91 -2.75
N LYS A 608 13.15 32.99 -2.12
CA LYS A 608 14.35 33.53 -2.79
C LYS A 608 14.85 32.62 -3.91
N ILE A 609 14.77 31.31 -3.72
CA ILE A 609 15.17 30.32 -4.71
C ILE A 609 14.27 30.39 -5.95
N VAL A 610 12.95 30.39 -5.75
CA VAL A 610 11.97 30.49 -6.85
C VAL A 610 12.03 31.85 -7.54
N ASN A 611 11.97 32.95 -6.79
CA ASN A 611 11.97 34.30 -7.38
C ASN A 611 13.33 34.67 -8.00
N GLY A 612 14.42 34.10 -7.49
CA GLY A 612 15.76 34.25 -8.05
C GLY A 612 16.00 33.39 -9.30
N GLY A 613 15.08 32.47 -9.62
CA GLY A 613 15.19 31.58 -10.76
C GLY A 613 16.29 30.51 -10.63
N TRP A 614 16.66 30.18 -9.40
CA TRP A 614 17.60 29.09 -9.05
C TRP A 614 16.96 27.71 -9.23
N CYS A 615 15.63 27.64 -9.07
CA CYS A 615 14.82 26.59 -9.68
C CYS A 615 13.86 27.27 -10.66
N GLY A 616 13.76 26.80 -11.90
CA GLY A 616 12.82 27.37 -12.86
C GLY A 616 12.98 26.91 -14.30
N TRP A 617 11.94 27.18 -15.10
CA TRP A 617 11.95 26.90 -16.53
C TRP A 617 12.89 27.83 -17.28
N LYS A 618 13.77 27.24 -18.09
CA LYS A 618 14.71 27.93 -18.98
C LYS A 618 14.40 27.54 -20.42
N LYS A 619 14.02 28.51 -21.25
CA LYS A 619 13.91 28.30 -22.70
C LYS A 619 15.30 28.27 -23.30
N SER A 620 15.48 27.50 -24.38
CA SER A 620 16.76 27.47 -25.11
C SER A 620 17.17 28.87 -25.56
N ILE A 621 16.20 29.65 -26.05
CA ILE A 621 16.34 31.07 -26.37
C ILE A 621 15.35 31.84 -25.49
N ASP A 622 15.85 32.78 -24.68
CA ASP A 622 15.00 33.63 -23.86
C ASP A 622 14.24 34.67 -24.71
N SER A 623 13.28 35.38 -24.09
CA SER A 623 12.49 36.42 -24.78
C SER A 623 13.30 37.60 -25.30
N LYS A 624 14.60 37.69 -24.94
CA LYS A 624 15.56 38.70 -25.40
C LYS A 624 16.52 38.15 -26.44
N GLY A 625 16.30 36.92 -26.94
CA GLY A 625 17.13 36.29 -27.96
C GLY A 625 18.45 35.71 -27.45
N ARG A 626 18.64 35.60 -26.13
CA ARG A 626 19.87 35.05 -25.54
C ARG A 626 19.71 33.55 -25.33
N SER A 627 20.72 32.79 -25.73
CA SER A 627 20.74 31.36 -25.49
C SER A 627 21.08 31.06 -24.02
N PHE A 628 20.28 30.22 -23.36
CA PHE A 628 20.60 29.76 -22.01
C PHE A 628 21.79 28.81 -22.01
N PHE A 629 21.81 27.87 -22.97
CA PHE A 629 22.95 27.01 -23.23
C PHE A 629 23.88 27.66 -24.24
N LEU A 630 25.18 27.64 -23.97
CA LEU A 630 26.19 28.32 -24.77
C LEU A 630 26.53 27.51 -26.01
N LYS A 631 26.48 28.15 -27.18
CA LYS A 631 26.72 27.50 -28.49
C LYS A 631 28.17 27.02 -28.68
N ASP A 632 29.12 27.62 -27.98
CA ASP A 632 30.55 27.27 -28.08
C ASP A 632 30.99 26.24 -27.02
N LYS A 633 30.04 25.60 -26.33
CA LYS A 633 30.29 24.63 -25.27
C LYS A 633 29.61 23.30 -25.57
N PHE A 634 30.33 22.22 -25.28
CA PHE A 634 29.76 20.88 -25.25
C PHE A 634 29.02 20.65 -23.93
N TYR A 635 28.04 19.74 -23.96
CA TYR A 635 27.30 19.31 -22.79
C TYR A 635 27.17 17.78 -22.76
N ASN A 636 27.38 17.21 -21.58
CA ASN A 636 27.12 15.81 -21.29
C ASN A 636 25.95 15.72 -20.32
N LEU A 637 24.92 14.96 -20.69
CA LEU A 637 23.75 14.73 -19.88
C LEU A 637 23.82 13.31 -19.34
N LEU A 638 23.90 13.18 -18.03
CA LEU A 638 23.84 11.91 -17.34
C LEU A 638 22.39 11.61 -16.96
N LEU A 639 21.87 10.50 -17.48
CA LEU A 639 20.51 10.01 -17.30
C LEU A 639 20.56 8.71 -16.46
N PRO A 640 20.49 8.79 -15.12
CA PRO A 640 20.47 7.62 -14.25
C PRO A 640 19.26 6.74 -14.52
N GLN A 641 19.41 5.42 -14.58
CA GLN A 641 18.28 4.52 -14.84
C GLN A 641 17.63 4.06 -13.52
N ARG A 642 16.33 3.83 -13.52
CA ARG A 642 15.60 3.31 -12.36
C ARG A 642 15.90 1.80 -12.20
N PRO A 643 16.31 1.32 -11.02
CA PRO A 643 16.48 -0.11 -10.76
C PRO A 643 15.19 -0.89 -10.99
N ASN A 644 15.31 -2.09 -11.56
CA ASN A 644 14.23 -3.07 -11.61
C ASN A 644 14.12 -3.78 -10.25
N MET A 645 13.73 -3.05 -9.20
CA MET A 645 13.49 -3.60 -7.87
C MET A 645 12.00 -3.43 -7.54
N VAL A 646 11.37 -4.53 -7.10
CA VAL A 646 9.93 -4.64 -6.73
C VAL A 646 9.77 -4.46 -5.25
#